data_AF-A0A377TG65-F1
#
_entry.id   AF-A0A377TG65-F1
#
_cell.length_a   1.000
_cell.length_b   1.000
_cell.length_c   1.000
_cell.angle_alpha   90.00
_cell.angle_beta   90.00
_cell.angle_gamma   90.00
#
_symmetry.space_group_name_H-M   'P 1'
#
loop_
_entity.id
_entity.type
_entity.pdbx_description
1 polymer ?
#
loop_
_entity_poly.entity_id
_entity_poly.type
_entity_poly.pdbx_seq_one_letter_code
_entity_poly.pdbx_strand_id
1 'polypeptide(L)'
;MPRDVDYNFTNANVVNGLFTYSSSNTKTRYSSALVSWSDPDNAYADAMEPVFEQALVNRYKVFNQLELTAIGCTRQSEANRKGRWGILTNNSDRVVTFSVGLDGDIPQPGYIIAVADENLSGRITGGRVSSASGRVISLDRVPSAKPGDRMQVNLPTGISQSRTIQAINGNVVTVSTAYSETPEAECVWVVESDELFAQQYRITSTAENDDGTFTITGVLHDPDKFARIDTGAQIDQRPISVIPPGNQSAPANIQISSFSVVEQTISVQTMRATWDATPNAIAYEAQWRRNDGNWVNVPRSSTTSFEVPGIYAGRYLVRVRAINAAEISSGWGYSQEATLTGKVGNPPKPIGLAATAINWGISLNWGFPANTSDTLKTEIQYTPNEDKSNPILLSDVPYPQATYTQLGLRPGQIFWYRAQLVDKTGNESGYTDWVRGMSNDQANDYLGEIADDLLNAEDGRRLTEQIGGSVEAILQTALANNAGIQHQYAQLGAVRADVLIVTTTIANTQQALADLTTTVQATNSSVDSLTGKVQTNTAALEQKMTSVFNNDGSGSAIYSMKAGVNMGGNYYDAGMSIAVIAEQGKPVLTRIAFNANQLVLMSGSNGNYYSPWAVVNGDVFINSAFIQTASIDFAKISDTLQSTNFVSGQTGWNLPKSGKVEFNDVIVRGTVYATDGHFRGTVDATDGNFAGTVYAAKLVGDLADFSIARTLNARETGVPSGGVVTGTLFSVAQDPGFARKVSVSGSFIASITASGAGTGSYIRIMVLGAVVAGADAKTWSSEGFTFMVPAGTGNVPVTFAINNGVNAPGTVTISSASYNVFVSRNASVIS
;
A
#
# COMPACT_ATOMS: atom_id res chain seq x y z
N MET A 1 -62.19 20.96 34.98
CA MET A 1 -62.84 20.81 33.66
C MET A 1 -62.09 21.69 32.66
N PRO A 2 -62.04 21.31 31.37
CA PRO A 2 -61.53 22.18 30.31
C PRO A 2 -62.31 23.49 30.32
N ARG A 3 -61.62 24.62 30.27
CA ARG A 3 -62.19 25.98 30.27
C ARG A 3 -61.50 26.75 29.16
N ASP A 4 -62.27 27.47 28.37
CA ASP A 4 -61.75 28.32 27.30
C ASP A 4 -61.05 29.56 27.89
N VAL A 5 -60.31 30.30 27.05
CA VAL A 5 -59.65 31.54 27.45
C VAL A 5 -60.70 32.60 27.81
N ASP A 6 -60.61 33.12 29.04
CA ASP A 6 -61.50 34.14 29.57
C ASP A 6 -61.03 35.56 29.15
N TYR A 7 -59.72 35.84 29.14
CA TYR A 7 -59.17 37.18 28.84
C TYR A 7 -57.74 37.13 28.26
N ASN A 8 -57.38 38.11 27.42
CA ASN A 8 -56.05 38.18 26.77
C ASN A 8 -55.16 39.29 27.34
N PHE A 9 -53.86 38.99 27.48
CA PHE A 9 -52.80 39.92 27.83
C PHE A 9 -51.66 39.90 26.80
N THR A 10 -51.13 41.07 26.52
CA THR A 10 -50.10 41.35 25.51
C THR A 10 -49.11 42.37 26.07
N ASN A 11 -47.98 42.59 25.40
CA ASN A 11 -47.05 43.64 25.81
C ASN A 11 -47.67 45.06 25.77
N ALA A 12 -48.82 45.26 25.11
CA ALA A 12 -49.49 46.56 24.99
C ALA A 12 -50.45 46.89 26.14
N ASN A 13 -50.88 45.90 26.94
CA ASN A 13 -51.74 46.12 28.11
C ASN A 13 -51.11 45.66 29.44
N VAL A 14 -49.82 45.32 29.38
CA VAL A 14 -48.97 45.07 30.56
C VAL A 14 -48.09 46.29 30.79
N VAL A 15 -47.92 46.68 32.05
CA VAL A 15 -47.06 47.78 32.45
C VAL A 15 -45.63 47.51 31.96
N ASN A 16 -45.07 48.46 31.21
CA ASN A 16 -43.77 48.33 30.53
C ASN A 16 -43.64 47.14 29.57
N GLY A 17 -44.74 46.47 29.22
CA GLY A 17 -44.75 45.27 28.38
C GLY A 17 -43.92 44.11 28.92
N LEU A 18 -43.71 44.06 30.24
CA LEU A 18 -42.78 43.11 30.87
C LEU A 18 -43.51 41.94 31.53
N PHE A 19 -43.25 40.73 31.04
CA PHE A 19 -43.66 39.49 31.69
C PHE A 19 -42.47 38.87 32.43
N THR A 20 -42.65 38.53 33.70
CA THR A 20 -41.65 37.81 34.48
C THR A 20 -42.02 36.34 34.56
N TYR A 21 -41.12 35.47 34.09
CA TYR A 21 -41.32 34.02 34.15
C TYR A 21 -40.44 33.39 35.22
N SER A 22 -41.01 32.49 36.02
CA SER A 22 -40.27 31.66 36.96
C SER A 22 -40.74 30.22 36.88
N SER A 23 -39.92 29.29 37.35
CA SER A 23 -40.22 27.86 37.30
C SER A 23 -39.33 27.14 38.31
N SER A 24 -39.72 25.93 38.73
CA SER A 24 -38.94 25.17 39.69
C SER A 24 -37.64 24.64 39.10
N ASN A 25 -36.67 24.41 39.98
CA ASN A 25 -35.37 23.87 39.63
C ASN A 25 -35.51 22.46 39.02
N THR A 26 -34.67 22.11 38.04
CA THR A 26 -34.56 20.77 37.46
C THR A 26 -34.48 19.66 38.50
N LYS A 27 -33.81 19.90 39.65
CA LYS A 27 -33.69 18.92 40.75
C LYS A 27 -35.00 18.61 41.47
N THR A 28 -36.03 19.45 41.36
CA THR A 28 -37.34 19.25 41.99
C THR A 28 -38.39 18.73 41.01
N ARG A 29 -37.99 18.46 39.75
CA ARG A 29 -38.90 17.94 38.73
C ARG A 29 -38.93 16.43 38.74
N TYR A 30 -40.12 15.85 38.75
CA TYR A 30 -40.33 14.41 38.63
C TYR A 30 -40.27 13.99 37.17
N SER A 31 -39.62 12.85 36.91
CA SER A 31 -39.50 12.21 35.60
C SER A 31 -40.09 10.80 35.59
N SER A 32 -40.32 10.25 36.77
CA SER A 32 -40.96 8.97 37.02
C SER A 32 -41.96 9.10 38.16
N ALA A 33 -42.92 8.18 38.23
CA ALA A 33 -43.83 8.04 39.35
C ALA A 33 -44.03 6.57 39.69
N LEU A 34 -44.19 6.27 40.97
CA LEU A 34 -44.60 4.96 41.46
C LEU A 34 -45.96 5.15 42.14
N VAL A 35 -46.99 4.54 41.56
CA VAL A 35 -48.36 4.72 42.02
C VAL A 35 -48.86 3.43 42.66
N SER A 36 -49.23 3.48 43.93
CA SER A 36 -49.86 2.33 44.58
C SER A 36 -51.34 2.23 44.19
N TRP A 37 -51.80 1.02 43.89
CA TRP A 37 -53.19 0.70 43.57
C TRP A 37 -53.56 -0.68 44.14
N SER A 38 -54.85 -0.92 44.39
CA SER A 38 -55.32 -2.17 44.98
C SER A 38 -55.68 -3.16 43.89
N ASP A 39 -54.93 -4.26 43.76
CA ASP A 39 -55.08 -5.23 42.67
C ASP A 39 -56.20 -6.25 42.95
N PRO A 40 -57.36 -6.21 42.25
CA PRO A 40 -58.45 -7.15 42.47
C PRO A 40 -58.08 -8.60 42.13
N ASP A 41 -57.15 -8.83 41.21
CA ASP A 41 -56.69 -10.16 40.80
C ASP A 41 -55.72 -10.76 41.84
N ASN A 42 -55.17 -9.92 42.72
CA ASN A 42 -54.33 -10.29 43.86
C ASN A 42 -54.98 -9.92 45.21
N ALA A 43 -56.27 -10.22 45.36
CA ALA A 43 -57.03 -10.05 46.61
C ALA A 43 -57.00 -8.63 47.22
N TYR A 44 -56.92 -7.59 46.38
CA TYR A 44 -56.80 -6.18 46.76
C TYR A 44 -55.53 -5.82 47.55
N ALA A 45 -54.47 -6.63 47.44
CA ALA A 45 -53.17 -6.25 47.97
C ALA A 45 -52.62 -4.98 47.26
N ASP A 46 -51.84 -4.19 47.99
CA ASP A 46 -51.19 -2.99 47.44
C ASP A 46 -50.14 -3.39 46.38
N ALA A 47 -50.45 -3.13 45.12
CA ALA A 47 -49.56 -3.28 43.99
C ALA A 47 -49.01 -1.92 43.57
N MET A 48 -47.82 -1.92 42.96
CA MET A 48 -47.14 -0.69 42.51
C MET A 48 -47.10 -0.64 40.98
N GLU A 49 -47.59 0.46 40.41
CA GLU A 49 -47.50 0.75 38.97
C GLU A 49 -46.41 1.80 38.71
N PRO A 50 -45.31 1.44 38.04
CA PRO A 50 -44.27 2.39 37.67
C PRO A 50 -44.63 3.11 36.36
N VAL A 51 -44.51 4.44 36.36
CA VAL A 51 -44.80 5.31 35.23
C VAL A 51 -43.56 6.13 34.89
N PHE A 52 -43.14 6.11 33.62
CA PHE A 52 -41.96 6.82 33.14
C PHE A 52 -42.30 7.73 31.96
N GLU A 53 -41.80 8.96 32.00
CA GLU A 53 -41.84 9.87 30.85
C GLU A 53 -40.43 10.01 30.27
N GLN A 54 -40.11 9.17 29.28
CA GLN A 54 -38.77 9.04 28.72
C GLN A 54 -38.20 10.37 28.18
N ALA A 55 -39.07 11.22 27.62
CA ALA A 55 -38.67 12.54 27.14
C ALA A 55 -38.13 13.43 28.27
N LEU A 56 -38.72 13.36 29.47
CA LEU A 56 -38.30 14.14 30.63
C LEU A 56 -37.02 13.58 31.24
N VAL A 57 -36.87 12.24 31.29
CA VAL A 57 -35.62 11.57 31.69
C VAL A 57 -34.48 11.99 30.77
N ASN A 58 -34.71 11.97 29.45
CA ASN A 58 -33.71 12.34 28.45
C ASN A 58 -33.33 13.82 28.51
N ARG A 59 -34.28 14.72 28.79
CA ARG A 59 -34.06 16.17 28.83
C ARG A 59 -33.34 16.60 30.10
N TYR A 60 -33.78 16.13 31.26
CA TYR A 60 -33.26 16.61 32.54
C TYR A 60 -32.10 15.77 33.07
N LYS A 61 -31.84 14.59 32.50
CA LYS A 61 -30.77 13.65 32.93
C LYS A 61 -30.80 13.33 34.42
N VAL A 62 -31.97 13.48 35.04
CA VAL A 62 -32.23 13.22 36.46
C VAL A 62 -33.41 12.27 36.52
N PHE A 63 -33.33 11.29 37.43
CA PHE A 63 -34.37 10.32 37.67
C PHE A 63 -34.99 10.58 39.05
N ASN A 64 -35.95 11.49 39.09
CA ASN A 64 -36.66 11.86 40.31
C ASN A 64 -38.04 11.21 40.29
N GLN A 65 -38.32 10.39 41.32
CA GLN A 65 -39.54 9.60 41.42
C GLN A 65 -40.58 10.30 42.32
N LEU A 66 -41.79 10.44 41.79
CA LEU A 66 -42.98 10.83 42.55
C LEU A 66 -43.64 9.56 43.14
N GLU A 67 -43.77 9.47 44.45
CA GLU A 67 -44.56 8.42 45.09
C GLU A 67 -45.98 8.92 45.31
N LEU A 68 -46.97 8.19 44.80
CA LEU A 68 -48.38 8.58 44.86
C LEU A 68 -49.24 7.40 45.31
N THR A 69 -50.00 7.57 46.39
CA THR A 69 -50.97 6.57 46.84
C THR A 69 -52.34 6.84 46.21
N ALA A 70 -52.79 5.98 45.28
CA ALA A 70 -54.07 6.15 44.63
C ALA A 70 -55.19 5.40 45.38
N ILE A 71 -55.74 6.03 46.41
CA ILE A 71 -56.83 5.47 47.22
C ILE A 71 -58.06 5.20 46.33
N GLY A 72 -58.61 3.98 46.42
CA GLY A 72 -59.79 3.55 45.65
C GLY A 72 -59.53 3.20 44.19
N CYS A 73 -58.26 3.16 43.76
CA CYS A 73 -57.86 2.76 42.41
C CYS A 73 -57.76 1.23 42.32
N THR A 74 -58.65 0.59 41.55
CA THR A 74 -58.69 -0.88 41.36
C THR A 74 -58.26 -1.33 39.97
N ARG A 75 -57.82 -0.40 39.12
CA ARG A 75 -57.32 -0.70 37.77
C ARG A 75 -55.91 -0.14 37.60
N GLN A 76 -55.01 -0.99 37.11
CA GLN A 76 -53.63 -0.61 36.76
C GLN A 76 -53.59 0.58 35.78
N SER A 77 -54.49 0.62 34.80
CA SER A 77 -54.55 1.72 33.83
C SER A 77 -54.96 3.07 34.43
N GLU A 78 -55.78 3.07 35.48
CA GLU A 78 -56.13 4.28 36.22
C GLU A 78 -54.95 4.76 37.09
N ALA A 79 -54.20 3.82 37.69
CA ALA A 79 -52.97 4.11 38.40
C ALA A 79 -51.91 4.74 37.48
N ASN A 80 -51.77 4.19 36.27
CA ASN A 80 -50.87 4.72 35.24
C ASN A 80 -51.23 6.17 34.84
N ARG A 81 -52.52 6.46 34.61
CA ARG A 81 -53.00 7.83 34.31
C ARG A 81 -52.75 8.81 35.45
N LYS A 82 -52.98 8.39 36.71
CA LYS A 82 -52.69 9.22 37.89
C LYS A 82 -51.20 9.51 38.03
N GLY A 83 -50.33 8.54 37.74
CA GLY A 83 -48.88 8.73 37.71
C GLY A 83 -48.43 9.72 36.65
N ARG A 84 -48.92 9.57 35.40
CA ARG A 84 -48.63 10.52 34.30
C ARG A 84 -49.15 11.92 34.62
N TRP A 85 -50.35 12.02 35.22
CA TRP A 85 -50.89 13.29 35.68
C TRP A 85 -49.96 13.96 36.70
N GLY A 86 -49.46 13.24 37.70
CA GLY A 86 -48.54 13.77 38.70
C GLY A 86 -47.25 14.33 38.08
N ILE A 87 -46.62 13.55 37.20
CA ILE A 87 -45.39 13.93 36.48
C ILE A 87 -45.63 15.16 35.62
N LEU A 88 -46.65 15.15 34.76
CA LEU A 88 -46.93 16.23 33.81
C LEU A 88 -47.41 17.51 34.50
N THR A 89 -48.11 17.41 35.63
CA THR A 89 -48.48 18.57 36.46
C THR A 89 -47.25 19.26 36.99
N ASN A 90 -46.33 18.50 37.58
CA ASN A 90 -45.09 19.03 38.13
C ASN A 90 -44.18 19.63 37.05
N ASN A 91 -44.21 19.12 35.81
CA ASN A 91 -43.43 19.68 34.71
C ASN A 91 -44.07 20.90 34.03
N SER A 92 -45.37 21.13 34.24
CA SER A 92 -46.12 22.28 33.70
C SER A 92 -46.22 23.39 34.75
N ASP A 93 -45.10 23.75 35.36
CA ASP A 93 -45.01 24.59 36.56
C ASP A 93 -44.55 26.02 36.28
N ARG A 94 -44.39 26.41 35.02
CA ARG A 94 -43.98 27.76 34.67
C ARG A 94 -45.00 28.75 35.20
N VAL A 95 -44.55 29.68 36.03
CA VAL A 95 -45.33 30.79 36.57
C VAL A 95 -45.04 32.02 35.73
N VAL A 96 -46.08 32.81 35.48
CA VAL A 96 -45.96 34.16 34.94
C VAL A 96 -46.48 35.16 35.97
N THR A 97 -45.73 36.24 36.15
CA THR A 97 -46.11 37.38 36.98
C THR A 97 -45.91 38.66 36.18
N PHE A 98 -46.92 39.51 36.16
CA PHE A 98 -46.91 40.78 35.44
C PHE A 98 -47.89 41.78 36.08
N SER A 99 -47.66 43.07 35.86
CA SER A 99 -48.50 44.14 36.37
C SER A 99 -49.30 44.77 35.24
N VAL A 100 -50.57 45.09 35.49
CA VAL A 100 -51.50 45.69 34.53
C VAL A 100 -52.21 46.88 35.15
N GLY A 101 -52.82 47.74 34.34
CA GLY A 101 -53.71 48.80 34.82
C GLY A 101 -55.07 48.24 35.26
N LEU A 102 -56.14 49.05 35.07
CA LEU A 102 -57.50 48.71 35.46
C LEU A 102 -58.03 47.37 34.89
N ASP A 103 -57.48 46.93 33.75
CA ASP A 103 -57.78 45.62 33.13
C ASP A 103 -57.54 44.42 34.08
N GLY A 104 -56.74 44.61 35.14
CA GLY A 104 -56.43 43.56 36.11
C GLY A 104 -57.53 43.19 37.09
N ASP A 105 -58.58 44.02 37.22
CA ASP A 105 -59.76 43.69 38.04
C ASP A 105 -60.72 42.72 37.33
N ILE A 106 -60.60 42.59 36.00
CA ILE A 106 -61.46 41.70 35.20
C ILE A 106 -61.18 40.23 35.52
N PRO A 107 -59.93 39.73 35.43
CA PRO A 107 -59.69 38.30 35.59
C PRO A 107 -59.51 37.90 37.06
N GLN A 108 -60.33 36.95 37.51
CA GLN A 108 -60.31 36.45 38.90
C GLN A 108 -59.46 35.17 39.05
N PRO A 109 -59.01 34.83 40.28
CA PRO A 109 -58.39 33.54 40.55
C PRO A 109 -59.21 32.36 39.99
N GLY A 110 -58.54 31.49 39.22
CA GLY A 110 -59.16 30.37 38.52
C GLY A 110 -59.54 30.62 37.05
N TYR A 111 -59.45 31.86 36.56
CA TYR A 111 -59.63 32.19 35.14
C TYR A 111 -58.45 31.68 34.31
N ILE A 112 -58.70 31.35 33.04
CA ILE A 112 -57.69 31.02 32.04
C ILE A 112 -57.44 32.25 31.19
N ILE A 113 -56.19 32.71 31.15
CA ILE A 113 -55.79 33.84 30.32
C ILE A 113 -54.88 33.39 29.20
N ALA A 114 -54.93 34.08 28.06
CA ALA A 114 -53.94 33.94 27.01
C ALA A 114 -52.91 35.07 27.11
N VAL A 115 -51.63 34.73 27.11
CA VAL A 115 -50.50 35.64 27.14
C VAL A 115 -49.79 35.58 25.79
N ALA A 116 -49.80 36.70 25.07
CA ALA A 116 -49.05 36.91 23.85
C ALA A 116 -47.87 37.84 24.15
N ASP A 117 -46.77 37.24 24.61
CA ASP A 117 -45.50 37.95 24.83
C ASP A 117 -44.62 37.89 23.58
N GLU A 118 -44.44 39.04 22.93
CA GLU A 118 -43.61 39.23 21.74
C GLU A 118 -42.14 38.89 22.01
N ASN A 119 -41.63 39.14 23.22
CA ASN A 119 -40.23 38.87 23.58
C ASN A 119 -39.93 37.36 23.64
N LEU A 120 -40.94 36.57 24.01
CA LEU A 120 -40.82 35.11 24.11
C LEU A 120 -41.19 34.43 22.79
N SER A 121 -42.20 34.95 22.08
CA SER A 121 -42.70 34.36 20.85
C SER A 121 -41.79 34.64 19.65
N GLY A 122 -41.08 35.78 19.64
CA GLY A 122 -40.25 36.24 18.53
C GLY A 122 -41.05 36.78 17.33
N ARG A 123 -42.37 36.93 17.47
CA ARG A 123 -43.30 37.46 16.45
C ARG A 123 -44.27 38.46 17.09
N ILE A 124 -44.78 39.37 16.27
CA ILE A 124 -45.79 40.34 16.67
C ILE A 124 -47.15 39.65 16.67
N THR A 125 -47.55 39.08 17.81
CA THR A 125 -48.77 38.28 17.94
C THR A 125 -49.86 38.92 18.80
N GLY A 126 -49.65 40.14 19.30
CA GLY A 126 -50.65 40.85 20.08
C GLY A 126 -50.46 42.36 20.07
N GLY A 127 -51.50 43.10 20.46
CA GLY A 127 -51.49 44.56 20.49
C GLY A 127 -52.86 45.14 20.83
N ARG A 128 -53.14 46.35 20.34
CA ARG A 128 -54.42 47.04 20.52
C ARG A 128 -55.11 47.36 19.19
N VAL A 129 -56.44 47.36 19.20
CA VAL A 129 -57.27 47.75 18.06
C VAL A 129 -57.24 49.27 17.94
N SER A 130 -56.95 49.79 16.75
CA SER A 130 -57.00 51.24 16.49
C SER A 130 -58.39 51.70 16.06
N SER A 131 -59.10 50.88 15.30
CA SER A 131 -60.51 51.07 14.94
C SER A 131 -61.10 49.77 14.40
N ALA A 132 -62.43 49.61 14.47
CA ALA A 132 -63.12 48.48 13.87
C ALA A 132 -64.38 48.92 13.15
N SER A 133 -64.66 48.28 12.01
CA SER A 133 -65.91 48.43 11.27
C SER A 133 -66.42 47.05 10.84
N GLY A 134 -67.32 46.50 11.66
CA GLY A 134 -67.89 45.16 11.46
C GLY A 134 -66.81 44.07 11.46
N ARG A 135 -66.46 43.57 10.28
CA ARG A 135 -65.49 42.47 10.07
C ARG A 135 -64.07 42.95 9.80
N VAL A 136 -63.88 44.25 9.61
CA VAL A 136 -62.60 44.86 9.28
C VAL A 136 -62.06 45.52 10.54
N ILE A 137 -60.95 45.00 11.05
CA ILE A 137 -60.30 45.46 12.27
C ILE A 137 -58.95 46.06 11.90
N SER A 138 -58.77 47.35 12.19
CA SER A 138 -57.49 48.03 12.05
C SER A 138 -56.72 47.91 13.37
N LEU A 139 -55.47 47.47 13.28
CA LEU A 139 -54.61 47.22 14.43
C LEU A 139 -53.61 48.36 14.61
N ASP A 140 -53.04 48.46 15.80
CA ASP A 140 -51.97 49.40 16.15
C ASP A 140 -50.64 49.10 15.42
N ARG A 141 -50.48 47.87 14.94
CA ARG A 141 -49.27 47.38 14.25
C ARG A 141 -49.62 46.29 13.22
N VAL A 142 -48.66 45.97 12.35
CA VAL A 142 -48.81 44.86 11.39
C VAL A 142 -48.70 43.52 12.14
N PRO A 143 -49.75 42.68 12.17
CA PRO A 143 -49.72 41.42 12.89
C PRO A 143 -48.89 40.38 12.11
N SER A 144 -48.17 39.51 12.82
CA SER A 144 -47.53 38.32 12.24
C SER A 144 -48.57 37.21 12.09
N ALA A 145 -49.43 37.33 11.08
CA ALA A 145 -50.58 36.48 10.84
C ALA A 145 -50.79 36.19 9.33
N LYS A 146 -51.50 35.12 8.99
CA LYS A 146 -51.93 34.77 7.63
C LYS A 146 -53.43 34.43 7.56
N PRO A 147 -54.08 34.51 6.38
CA PRO A 147 -55.43 33.98 6.20
C PRO A 147 -55.53 32.52 6.67
N GLY A 148 -56.57 32.21 7.44
CA GLY A 148 -56.75 30.91 8.10
C GLY A 148 -56.37 30.89 9.59
N ASP A 149 -55.53 31.82 10.05
CA ASP A 149 -55.16 31.95 11.46
C ASP A 149 -56.35 32.42 12.33
N ARG A 150 -56.22 32.31 13.66
CA ARG A 150 -57.27 32.66 14.64
C ARG A 150 -56.94 33.98 15.33
N MET A 151 -57.83 34.96 15.25
CA MET A 151 -57.71 36.24 15.95
C MET A 151 -58.67 36.30 17.14
N GLN A 152 -58.12 36.47 18.33
CA GLN A 152 -58.84 36.69 19.59
C GLN A 152 -58.88 38.18 19.92
N VAL A 153 -60.02 38.69 20.38
CA VAL A 153 -60.18 40.09 20.80
C VAL A 153 -60.92 40.15 22.12
N ASN A 154 -60.42 40.96 23.06
CA ASN A 154 -61.14 41.31 24.29
C ASN A 154 -62.23 42.32 23.93
N LEU A 155 -63.49 41.91 23.98
CA LEU A 155 -64.64 42.77 23.68
C LEU A 155 -64.95 43.72 24.84
N PRO A 156 -65.64 44.85 24.62
CA PRO A 156 -66.03 45.79 25.66
C PRO A 156 -66.83 45.16 26.81
N THR A 157 -67.55 44.07 26.53
CA THR A 157 -68.26 43.21 27.50
C THR A 157 -67.35 42.46 28.48
N GLY A 158 -66.02 42.52 28.34
CA GLY A 158 -65.04 41.85 29.20
C GLY A 158 -64.76 40.40 28.82
N ILE A 159 -65.27 39.92 27.68
CA ILE A 159 -65.11 38.54 27.19
C ILE A 159 -64.10 38.52 26.03
N SER A 160 -63.16 37.59 26.06
CA SER A 160 -62.30 37.27 24.91
C SER A 160 -63.05 36.38 23.91
N GLN A 161 -63.12 36.79 22.64
CA GLN A 161 -63.76 36.01 21.59
C GLN A 161 -62.83 35.78 20.40
N SER A 162 -62.84 34.56 19.83
CA SER A 162 -61.99 34.15 18.72
C SER A 162 -62.75 34.07 17.37
N ARG A 163 -62.11 34.51 16.28
CA ARG A 163 -62.60 34.42 14.88
C ARG A 163 -61.47 34.04 13.94
N THR A 164 -61.78 33.33 12.85
CA THR A 164 -60.78 33.00 11.81
C THR A 164 -60.51 34.21 10.92
N ILE A 165 -59.25 34.48 10.60
CA ILE A 165 -58.82 35.54 9.70
C ILE A 165 -59.11 35.13 8.25
N GLN A 166 -59.82 35.97 7.51
CA GLN A 166 -60.09 35.78 6.09
C GLN A 166 -59.03 36.45 5.20
N ALA A 167 -58.58 37.65 5.55
CA ALA A 167 -57.61 38.42 4.77
C ALA A 167 -56.83 39.40 5.65
N ILE A 168 -55.62 39.75 5.22
CA ILE A 168 -54.75 40.72 5.88
C ILE A 168 -54.17 41.66 4.82
N ASN A 169 -54.21 42.96 5.07
CA ASN A 169 -53.59 43.99 4.25
C ASN A 169 -52.89 45.01 5.16
N GLY A 170 -51.57 44.86 5.34
CA GLY A 170 -50.83 45.67 6.32
C GLY A 170 -51.34 45.43 7.74
N ASN A 171 -51.75 46.50 8.44
CA ASN A 171 -52.33 46.44 9.78
C ASN A 171 -53.86 46.27 9.79
N VAL A 172 -54.49 46.04 8.63
CA VAL A 172 -55.93 45.83 8.53
C VAL A 172 -56.22 44.34 8.36
N VAL A 173 -56.97 43.77 9.30
CA VAL A 173 -57.34 42.35 9.35
C VAL A 173 -58.84 42.20 9.12
N THR A 174 -59.23 41.35 8.18
CA THR A 174 -60.64 40.99 7.95
C THR A 174 -60.92 39.61 8.52
N VAL A 175 -61.85 39.50 9.47
CA VAL A 175 -62.27 38.22 10.06
C VAL A 175 -63.44 37.58 9.29
N SER A 176 -63.51 36.26 9.30
CA SER A 176 -64.51 35.40 8.62
C SER A 176 -65.95 35.67 9.03
N THR A 177 -66.18 36.01 10.30
CA THR A 177 -67.49 36.35 10.87
C THR A 177 -67.30 37.50 11.84
N ALA A 178 -68.28 38.41 11.92
CA ALA A 178 -68.25 39.50 12.91
C ALA A 178 -68.19 38.95 14.35
N TYR A 179 -67.61 39.73 15.25
CA TYR A 179 -67.70 39.47 16.69
C TYR A 179 -69.15 39.69 17.18
N SER A 180 -69.49 39.13 18.34
CA SER A 180 -70.84 39.28 18.93
C SER A 180 -71.18 40.73 19.29
N GLU A 181 -70.16 41.55 19.46
CA GLU A 181 -70.21 42.99 19.69
C GLU A 181 -69.13 43.64 18.81
N THR A 182 -69.30 44.90 18.44
CA THR A 182 -68.27 45.60 17.64
C THR A 182 -67.08 45.90 18.54
N PRO A 183 -65.84 45.46 18.21
CA PRO A 183 -64.66 45.84 18.97
C PRO A 183 -64.46 47.36 18.98
N GLU A 184 -64.01 47.91 20.09
CA GLU A 184 -63.71 49.34 20.21
C GLU A 184 -62.20 49.60 20.04
N ALA A 185 -61.84 50.88 19.88
CA ALA A 185 -60.45 51.29 19.97
C ALA A 185 -59.89 50.91 21.36
N GLU A 186 -58.60 50.60 21.42
CA GLU A 186 -57.88 50.11 22.61
C GLU A 186 -58.21 48.67 23.05
N CYS A 187 -59.19 47.98 22.44
CA CYS A 187 -59.42 46.55 22.67
C CYS A 187 -58.15 45.74 22.39
N VAL A 188 -57.85 44.77 23.25
CA VAL A 188 -56.66 43.91 23.10
C VAL A 188 -56.93 42.85 22.05
N TRP A 189 -55.99 42.66 21.13
CA TRP A 189 -56.03 41.56 20.16
C TRP A 189 -54.85 40.61 20.33
N VAL A 190 -55.07 39.35 20.03
CA VAL A 190 -54.07 38.27 19.98
C VAL A 190 -54.31 37.43 18.73
N VAL A 191 -53.24 37.01 18.05
CA VAL A 191 -53.33 36.05 16.95
C VAL A 191 -52.65 34.73 17.32
N GLU A 192 -53.31 33.63 16.98
CA GLU A 192 -52.80 32.28 17.07
C GLU A 192 -52.79 31.63 15.67
N SER A 193 -51.79 30.80 15.41
CA SER A 193 -51.62 30.04 14.17
C SER A 193 -51.19 28.61 14.49
N ASP A 194 -51.24 27.71 13.51
CA ASP A 194 -50.75 26.33 13.67
C ASP A 194 -49.23 26.26 14.00
N GLU A 195 -48.48 27.33 13.69
CA GLU A 195 -47.04 27.43 13.94
C GLU A 195 -46.72 28.11 15.29
N LEU A 196 -47.68 28.81 15.89
CA LEU A 196 -47.47 29.62 17.09
C LEU A 196 -48.80 29.89 17.81
N PHE A 197 -48.94 29.33 19.00
CA PHE A 197 -50.11 29.51 19.86
C PHE A 197 -49.82 30.46 21.02
N ALA A 198 -50.84 31.19 21.47
CA ALA A 198 -50.73 32.00 22.67
C ALA A 198 -50.61 31.10 23.90
N GLN A 199 -49.83 31.54 24.88
CA GLN A 199 -49.59 30.75 26.08
C GLN A 199 -50.77 30.90 27.03
N GLN A 200 -51.33 29.78 27.50
CA GLN A 200 -52.43 29.82 28.44
C GLN A 200 -51.93 29.70 29.88
N TYR A 201 -52.46 30.53 30.78
CA TYR A 201 -52.14 30.51 32.20
C TYR A 201 -53.42 30.50 33.02
N ARG A 202 -53.44 29.73 34.09
CA ARG A 202 -54.48 29.78 35.11
C ARG A 202 -54.07 30.74 36.21
N ILE A 203 -54.89 31.74 36.49
CA ILE A 203 -54.61 32.72 37.54
C ILE A 203 -54.70 32.07 38.91
N THR A 204 -53.68 32.30 39.72
CA THR A 204 -53.62 31.90 41.13
C THR A 204 -53.91 33.06 42.07
N SER A 205 -53.51 34.28 41.70
CA SER A 205 -53.75 35.48 42.50
C SER A 205 -53.81 36.74 41.63
N THR A 206 -54.70 37.64 42.03
CA THR A 206 -54.82 39.02 41.54
C THR A 206 -54.70 39.92 42.78
N ALA A 207 -53.72 40.81 42.81
CA ALA A 207 -53.49 41.72 43.93
C ALA A 207 -53.51 43.18 43.46
N GLU A 208 -54.31 44.03 44.09
CA GLU A 208 -54.31 45.48 43.88
C GLU A 208 -53.11 46.09 44.61
N ASN A 209 -52.38 47.00 43.95
CA ASN A 209 -51.14 47.60 44.48
C ASN A 209 -51.36 49.01 45.09
N ASP A 210 -52.61 49.41 45.34
CA ASP A 210 -53.01 50.72 45.88
C ASP A 210 -52.58 51.95 45.05
N ASP A 211 -52.14 51.75 43.80
CA ASP A 211 -51.69 52.80 42.87
C ASP A 211 -52.46 52.79 41.52
N GLY A 212 -53.57 52.03 41.46
CA GLY A 212 -54.35 51.81 40.25
C GLY A 212 -53.79 50.72 39.32
N THR A 213 -52.77 49.98 39.76
CA THR A 213 -52.26 48.78 39.07
C THR A 213 -52.58 47.50 39.83
N PHE A 214 -52.63 46.39 39.10
CA PHE A 214 -52.88 45.06 39.62
C PHE A 214 -51.74 44.13 39.23
N THR A 215 -51.28 43.32 40.17
CA THR A 215 -50.31 42.25 39.94
C THR A 215 -51.05 40.94 39.71
N ILE A 216 -50.91 40.39 38.52
CA ILE A 216 -51.47 39.08 38.13
C ILE A 216 -50.37 38.03 38.23
N THR A 217 -50.68 36.93 38.93
CA THR A 217 -49.83 35.74 38.94
C THR A 217 -50.63 34.53 38.46
N GLY A 218 -50.06 33.78 37.52
CA GLY A 218 -50.68 32.59 36.96
C GLY A 218 -49.69 31.46 36.72
N VAL A 219 -50.18 30.23 36.79
CA VAL A 219 -49.43 29.00 36.50
C VAL A 219 -49.82 28.49 35.11
N LEU A 220 -48.86 27.96 34.36
CA LEU A 220 -49.07 27.45 33.01
C LEU A 220 -50.28 26.50 32.95
N HIS A 221 -51.18 26.75 32.02
CA HIS A 221 -52.33 25.90 31.73
C HIS A 221 -52.09 25.17 30.40
N ASP A 222 -52.07 23.84 30.46
CA ASP A 222 -52.09 23.00 29.27
C ASP A 222 -53.53 22.51 29.04
N PRO A 223 -54.24 23.03 28.02
CA PRO A 223 -55.62 22.65 27.72
C PRO A 223 -55.75 21.20 27.22
N ASP A 224 -54.71 20.64 26.60
CA ASP A 224 -54.74 19.31 25.95
C ASP A 224 -54.22 18.20 26.89
N LYS A 225 -53.73 18.56 28.07
CA LYS A 225 -53.17 17.64 29.07
C LYS A 225 -54.07 16.45 29.40
N PHE A 226 -55.35 16.69 29.62
CA PHE A 226 -56.30 15.62 29.99
C PHE A 226 -56.56 14.67 28.82
N ALA A 227 -56.74 15.19 27.60
CA ALA A 227 -56.93 14.39 26.41
C ALA A 227 -55.71 13.47 26.15
N ARG A 228 -54.49 14.00 26.32
CA ARG A 228 -53.23 13.27 26.20
C ARG A 228 -53.10 12.13 27.24
N ILE A 229 -53.55 12.36 28.47
CA ILE A 229 -53.53 11.34 29.54
C ILE A 229 -54.60 10.26 29.31
N ASP A 230 -55.81 10.64 28.88
CA ASP A 230 -56.96 9.74 28.83
C ASP A 230 -57.08 8.90 27.55
N THR A 231 -56.58 9.39 26.42
CA THR A 231 -56.74 8.71 25.12
C THR A 231 -55.43 8.19 24.51
N GLY A 232 -54.29 8.52 25.12
CA GLY A 232 -52.97 8.13 24.60
C GLY A 232 -52.61 8.79 23.26
N ALA A 233 -53.43 9.72 22.76
CA ALA A 233 -53.13 10.47 21.55
C ALA A 233 -51.93 11.39 21.80
N GLN A 234 -50.86 11.22 21.01
CA GLN A 234 -49.85 12.26 20.83
C GLN A 234 -50.52 13.40 20.07
N ILE A 235 -50.93 14.44 20.81
CA ILE A 235 -51.35 15.71 20.23
C ILE A 235 -50.09 16.57 20.18
N ASP A 236 -49.79 17.11 19.00
CA ASP A 236 -48.60 17.94 18.76
C ASP A 236 -48.51 19.07 19.80
N GLN A 237 -47.31 19.24 20.36
CA GLN A 237 -47.07 20.24 21.38
C GLN A 237 -47.20 21.63 20.76
N ARG A 238 -48.16 22.43 21.23
CA ARG A 238 -48.40 23.80 20.78
C ARG A 238 -47.11 24.63 20.85
N PRO A 239 -46.51 25.03 19.71
CA PRO A 239 -45.28 25.80 19.74
C PRO A 239 -45.55 27.20 20.31
N ILE A 240 -44.70 27.67 21.20
CA ILE A 240 -44.85 28.94 21.93
C ILE A 240 -43.76 29.97 21.61
N SER A 241 -42.81 29.63 20.73
CA SER A 241 -41.74 30.48 20.25
C SER A 241 -41.33 30.06 18.86
N VAL A 242 -41.06 31.03 17.98
CA VAL A 242 -40.52 30.81 16.64
C VAL A 242 -39.06 31.18 16.53
N ILE A 243 -38.37 31.50 17.63
CA ILE A 243 -36.91 31.64 17.65
C ILE A 243 -36.35 30.24 17.38
N PRO A 244 -35.84 29.95 16.16
CA PRO A 244 -35.29 28.64 15.89
C PRO A 244 -33.93 28.56 16.59
N PRO A 245 -33.56 27.37 17.07
CA PRO A 245 -32.63 26.66 16.21
C PRO A 245 -33.04 25.20 16.15
N GLY A 246 -34.13 24.91 15.43
CA GLY A 246 -34.67 23.55 15.36
C GLY A 246 -34.32 22.81 14.06
N ASN A 247 -34.39 23.50 12.93
CA ASN A 247 -34.23 22.86 11.63
C ASN A 247 -33.30 23.68 10.75
N GLN A 248 -32.06 23.22 10.61
CA GLN A 248 -31.15 23.74 9.60
C GLN A 248 -31.63 23.20 8.25
N SER A 249 -31.96 24.09 7.31
CA SER A 249 -32.38 23.68 5.96
C SER A 249 -31.20 23.09 5.20
N ALA A 250 -31.46 22.12 4.31
CA ALA A 250 -30.41 21.61 3.43
C ALA A 250 -29.99 22.69 2.41
N PRO A 251 -28.70 22.79 2.05
CA PRO A 251 -28.26 23.66 0.96
C PRO A 251 -28.96 23.34 -0.37
N ALA A 252 -29.37 24.40 -1.09
CA ALA A 252 -29.99 24.31 -2.41
C ALA A 252 -28.99 24.66 -3.53
N ASN A 253 -29.35 24.38 -4.78
CA ASN A 253 -28.58 24.73 -5.98
C ASN A 253 -27.13 24.25 -5.97
N ILE A 254 -26.91 23.02 -5.50
CA ILE A 254 -25.58 22.40 -5.52
C ILE A 254 -25.21 22.08 -6.97
N GLN A 255 -24.28 22.86 -7.51
CA GLN A 255 -23.79 22.81 -8.89
C GLN A 255 -22.38 22.22 -8.92
N ILE A 256 -22.10 21.41 -9.94
CA ILE A 256 -20.77 20.85 -10.20
C ILE A 256 -20.31 21.35 -11.56
N SER A 257 -19.10 21.91 -11.60
CA SER A 257 -18.40 22.30 -12.83
C SER A 257 -16.95 21.85 -12.78
N SER A 258 -16.24 21.90 -13.90
CA SER A 258 -14.80 21.69 -13.95
C SER A 258 -14.12 22.77 -14.78
N PHE A 259 -12.89 23.11 -14.40
CA PHE A 259 -12.04 24.01 -15.16
C PHE A 259 -10.60 23.50 -15.15
N SER A 260 -9.80 23.95 -16.12
CA SER A 260 -8.40 23.56 -16.23
C SER A 260 -7.48 24.65 -15.69
N VAL A 261 -6.56 24.29 -14.80
CA VAL A 261 -5.53 25.18 -14.27
C VAL A 261 -4.17 24.72 -14.78
N VAL A 262 -3.34 25.64 -15.27
CA VAL A 262 -1.96 25.34 -15.67
C VAL A 262 -1.05 25.59 -14.47
N GLU A 263 -0.61 24.52 -13.81
CA GLU A 263 0.42 24.57 -12.77
C GLU A 263 1.73 24.04 -13.37
N GLN A 264 2.80 24.84 -13.33
CA GLN A 264 4.15 24.44 -13.73
C GLN A 264 4.23 23.70 -15.08
N THR A 265 3.59 24.26 -16.13
CA THR A 265 3.56 23.70 -17.51
C THR A 265 2.59 22.53 -17.72
N ILE A 266 1.83 22.12 -16.71
CA ILE A 266 0.88 21.00 -16.78
C ILE A 266 -0.56 21.51 -16.58
N SER A 267 -1.45 21.09 -17.49
CA SER A 267 -2.89 21.38 -17.43
C SER A 267 -3.59 20.36 -16.51
N VAL A 268 -3.97 20.78 -15.31
CA VAL A 268 -4.69 19.97 -14.31
C VAL A 268 -6.19 20.30 -14.35
N GLN A 269 -7.03 19.27 -14.55
CA GLN A 269 -8.47 19.42 -14.45
C GLN A 269 -8.91 19.43 -12.97
N THR A 270 -9.65 20.46 -12.58
CA THR A 270 -10.12 20.70 -11.21
C THR A 270 -11.65 20.73 -11.20
N MET A 271 -12.27 19.94 -10.32
CA MET A 271 -13.71 20.02 -10.06
C MET A 271 -13.97 21.18 -9.11
N ARG A 272 -15.03 21.95 -9.38
CA ARG A 272 -15.58 22.97 -8.48
C ARG A 272 -17.02 22.65 -8.18
N ALA A 273 -17.34 22.57 -6.89
CA ALA A 273 -18.70 22.48 -6.41
C ALA A 273 -19.10 23.79 -5.73
N THR A 274 -20.29 24.30 -6.03
CA THR A 274 -20.85 25.54 -5.45
C THR A 274 -22.28 25.32 -5.02
N TRP A 275 -22.73 26.01 -3.99
CA TRP A 275 -24.14 26.00 -3.54
C TRP A 275 -24.56 27.37 -3.01
N ASP A 276 -25.86 27.56 -2.81
CA ASP A 276 -26.36 28.81 -2.24
C ASP A 276 -26.15 28.86 -0.73
N ALA A 277 -25.91 30.06 -0.20
CA ALA A 277 -25.78 30.27 1.23
C ALA A 277 -27.11 29.94 1.93
N THR A 278 -27.08 29.00 2.87
CA THR A 278 -28.26 28.62 3.65
C THR A 278 -28.46 29.60 4.81
N PRO A 279 -29.67 30.15 5.00
CA PRO A 279 -29.98 31.00 6.15
C PRO A 279 -29.59 30.33 7.47
N ASN A 280 -28.99 31.11 8.38
CA ASN A 280 -28.55 30.69 9.72
C ASN A 280 -27.41 29.65 9.77
N ALA A 281 -26.82 29.28 8.64
CA ALA A 281 -25.66 28.41 8.59
C ALA A 281 -24.36 29.19 8.86
N ILE A 282 -23.50 28.68 9.74
CA ILE A 282 -22.15 29.20 9.99
C ILE A 282 -21.06 28.34 9.34
N ALA A 283 -21.39 27.09 8.99
CA ALA A 283 -20.48 26.15 8.36
C ALA A 283 -21.22 25.15 7.47
N TYR A 284 -20.48 24.48 6.59
CA TYR A 284 -20.93 23.43 5.70
C TYR A 284 -20.01 22.22 5.80
N GLU A 285 -20.61 21.04 5.72
CA GLU A 285 -19.91 19.79 5.50
C GLU A 285 -20.30 19.25 4.13
N ALA A 286 -19.29 18.95 3.31
CA ALA A 286 -19.49 18.47 1.96
C ALA A 286 -18.81 17.11 1.75
N GLN A 287 -19.40 16.32 0.87
CA GLN A 287 -18.83 15.07 0.40
C GLN A 287 -19.02 14.95 -1.11
N TRP A 288 -18.10 14.26 -1.77
CA TRP A 288 -18.22 13.97 -3.19
C TRP A 288 -17.94 12.49 -3.46
N ARG A 289 -18.50 11.97 -4.54
CA ARG A 289 -18.18 10.64 -5.07
C ARG A 289 -18.07 10.68 -6.58
N ARG A 290 -17.29 9.75 -7.12
CA ARG A 290 -17.19 9.48 -8.56
C ARG A 290 -17.80 8.11 -8.84
N ASN A 291 -18.65 8.03 -9.85
CA ASN A 291 -19.45 6.86 -10.22
C ASN A 291 -20.18 6.30 -8.98
N ASP A 292 -20.24 4.97 -8.86
CA ASP A 292 -20.85 4.27 -7.73
C ASP A 292 -19.85 4.01 -6.58
N GLY A 293 -18.78 4.80 -6.50
CA GLY A 293 -17.74 4.69 -5.47
C GLY A 293 -18.15 5.24 -4.09
N ASN A 294 -17.23 5.10 -3.13
CA ASN A 294 -17.41 5.62 -1.77
C ASN A 294 -17.43 7.15 -1.71
N TRP A 295 -18.12 7.69 -0.70
CA TRP A 295 -18.14 9.13 -0.41
C TRP A 295 -16.81 9.59 0.20
N VAL A 296 -16.21 10.64 -0.37
CA VAL A 296 -14.99 11.28 0.10
C VAL A 296 -15.35 12.57 0.84
N ASN A 297 -14.83 12.74 2.05
CA ASN A 297 -15.10 13.91 2.90
C ASN A 297 -14.28 15.14 2.47
N VAL A 298 -14.92 16.31 2.47
CA VAL A 298 -14.28 17.61 2.37
C VAL A 298 -14.18 18.22 3.77
N PRO A 299 -13.07 18.88 4.14
CA PRO A 299 -12.98 19.60 5.41
C PRO A 299 -14.14 20.59 5.61
N ARG A 300 -14.65 20.67 6.84
CA ARG A 300 -15.71 21.63 7.20
C ARG A 300 -15.21 23.05 6.93
N SER A 301 -16.05 23.85 6.27
CA SER A 301 -15.72 25.23 5.89
C SER A 301 -16.94 26.15 6.02
N SER A 302 -16.71 27.45 6.19
CA SER A 302 -17.75 28.49 6.11
C SER A 302 -18.02 28.97 4.68
N THR A 303 -17.22 28.53 3.71
CA THR A 303 -17.39 28.86 2.29
C THR A 303 -18.52 28.05 1.64
N THR A 304 -19.16 28.62 0.62
CA THR A 304 -20.22 27.97 -0.17
C THR A 304 -19.68 27.23 -1.41
N SER A 305 -18.41 26.86 -1.37
CA SER A 305 -17.75 26.13 -2.45
C SER A 305 -16.52 25.36 -1.95
N PHE A 306 -16.15 24.31 -2.68
CA PHE A 306 -14.85 23.66 -2.58
C PHE A 306 -14.34 23.25 -3.96
N GLU A 307 -13.03 23.05 -4.05
CA GLU A 307 -12.36 22.60 -5.27
C GLU A 307 -11.59 21.30 -5.01
N VAL A 308 -11.61 20.40 -5.99
CA VAL A 308 -10.86 19.13 -5.97
C VAL A 308 -9.95 19.13 -7.19
N PRO A 309 -8.64 19.38 -7.03
CA PRO A 309 -7.70 19.34 -8.14
C PRO A 309 -7.41 17.89 -8.57
N GLY A 310 -7.04 17.70 -9.84
CA GLY A 310 -6.59 16.40 -10.36
C GLY A 310 -7.71 15.38 -10.49
N ILE A 311 -8.92 15.81 -10.86
CA ILE A 311 -10.04 14.88 -11.06
C ILE A 311 -9.82 13.95 -12.25
N TYR A 312 -10.39 12.75 -12.18
CA TYR A 312 -10.45 11.79 -13.28
C TYR A 312 -11.76 11.93 -14.07
N ALA A 313 -11.79 11.49 -15.33
CA ALA A 313 -13.03 11.53 -16.11
C ALA A 313 -14.11 10.60 -15.52
N GLY A 314 -15.33 11.07 -15.34
CA GLY A 314 -16.41 10.23 -14.80
C GLY A 314 -17.65 11.00 -14.36
N ARG A 315 -18.61 10.29 -13.75
CA ARG A 315 -19.86 10.86 -13.24
C ARG A 315 -19.68 11.27 -11.78
N TYR A 316 -19.87 12.53 -11.46
CA TYR A 316 -19.65 13.08 -10.12
C TYR A 316 -20.98 13.45 -9.47
N LEU A 317 -21.07 13.15 -8.17
CA LEU A 317 -22.18 13.56 -7.31
C LEU A 317 -21.61 14.20 -6.04
N VAL A 318 -22.17 15.35 -5.66
CA VAL A 318 -21.80 16.08 -4.44
C VAL A 318 -23.00 16.14 -3.53
N ARG A 319 -22.78 15.97 -2.23
CA ARG A 319 -23.78 16.26 -1.21
C ARG A 319 -23.23 17.20 -0.15
N VAL A 320 -24.07 18.12 0.31
CA VAL A 320 -23.70 19.15 1.27
C VAL A 320 -24.77 19.25 2.34
N ARG A 321 -24.36 19.43 3.60
CA ARG A 321 -25.25 19.79 4.71
C ARG A 321 -24.76 21.06 5.39
N ALA A 322 -25.69 21.89 5.81
CA ALA A 322 -25.41 23.13 6.52
C ALA A 322 -25.43 22.89 8.03
N ILE A 323 -24.68 23.70 8.79
CA ILE A 323 -24.57 23.64 10.24
C ILE A 323 -24.78 25.04 10.81
N ASN A 324 -25.67 25.18 11.78
CA ASN A 324 -25.93 26.46 12.45
C ASN A 324 -25.02 26.70 13.67
N ALA A 325 -25.16 27.87 14.29
CA ALA A 325 -24.38 28.25 15.48
C ALA A 325 -24.60 27.36 16.72
N ALA A 326 -25.64 26.52 16.71
CA ALA A 326 -25.92 25.53 17.76
C ALA A 326 -25.39 24.13 17.41
N GLU A 327 -24.53 23.99 16.38
CA GLU A 327 -23.98 22.72 15.88
C GLU A 327 -25.04 21.72 15.39
N ILE A 328 -26.22 22.21 14.99
CA ILE A 328 -27.29 21.38 14.43
C ILE A 328 -27.15 21.33 12.91
N SER A 329 -26.99 20.12 12.37
CA SER A 329 -26.84 19.89 10.94
C SER A 329 -28.18 19.71 10.23
N SER A 330 -28.30 20.20 9.00
CA SER A 330 -29.40 19.84 8.10
C SER A 330 -29.32 18.37 7.67
N GLY A 331 -30.39 17.90 7.01
CA GLY A 331 -30.27 16.79 6.07
C GLY A 331 -29.30 17.10 4.92
N TRP A 332 -28.88 16.06 4.18
CA TRP A 332 -28.01 16.23 3.01
C TRP A 332 -28.80 16.77 1.81
N GLY A 333 -28.38 17.91 1.26
CA GLY A 333 -28.74 18.33 -0.10
C GLY A 333 -27.84 17.62 -1.10
N TYR A 334 -28.37 17.26 -2.28
CA TYR A 334 -27.63 16.59 -3.35
C TYR A 334 -27.57 17.45 -4.60
N SER A 335 -26.44 17.40 -5.31
CA SER A 335 -26.32 17.93 -6.67
C SER A 335 -27.06 17.06 -7.68
N GLN A 336 -27.27 17.58 -8.89
CA GLN A 336 -27.46 16.71 -10.05
C GLN A 336 -26.14 15.99 -10.38
N GLU A 337 -26.22 14.80 -10.96
CA GLU A 337 -25.04 14.04 -11.41
C GLU A 337 -24.42 14.74 -12.62
N ALA A 338 -23.13 15.08 -12.55
CA ALA A 338 -22.41 15.78 -13.61
C ALA A 338 -21.28 14.92 -14.18
N THR A 339 -21.20 14.77 -15.50
CA THR A 339 -20.07 14.09 -16.14
C THR A 339 -18.94 15.09 -16.40
N LEU A 340 -17.80 14.89 -15.75
CA LEU A 340 -16.65 15.79 -15.87
C LEU A 340 -15.54 15.13 -16.69
N THR A 341 -14.84 15.95 -17.48
CA THR A 341 -13.65 15.56 -18.25
C THR A 341 -12.42 15.76 -17.38
N GLY A 342 -11.83 14.68 -16.88
CA GLY A 342 -10.62 14.68 -16.05
C GLY A 342 -9.51 13.82 -16.65
N LYS A 343 -8.49 13.49 -15.85
CA LYS A 343 -7.43 12.53 -16.20
C LYS A 343 -8.06 11.19 -16.62
N VAL A 344 -7.57 10.58 -17.69
CA VAL A 344 -8.04 9.31 -18.24
C VAL A 344 -6.90 8.30 -18.17
N GLY A 345 -7.14 7.13 -17.57
CA GLY A 345 -6.16 6.03 -17.46
C GLY A 345 -5.69 5.75 -16.04
N ASN A 346 -4.89 4.70 -15.88
CA ASN A 346 -4.23 4.35 -14.61
C ASN A 346 -3.08 5.33 -14.29
N PRO A 347 -2.61 5.43 -13.05
CA PRO A 347 -1.38 6.19 -12.75
C PRO A 347 -0.20 5.66 -13.61
N PRO A 348 0.76 6.52 -13.97
CA PRO A 348 1.95 6.07 -14.71
C PRO A 348 2.86 5.21 -13.81
N LYS A 349 3.69 4.35 -14.42
CA LYS A 349 4.62 3.48 -13.68
C LYS A 349 5.77 4.26 -13.05
N PRO A 350 6.38 3.77 -11.95
CA PRO A 350 7.64 4.33 -11.44
C PRO A 350 8.72 4.36 -12.53
N ILE A 351 9.58 5.38 -12.53
CA ILE A 351 10.69 5.51 -13.48
C ILE A 351 12.02 5.20 -12.82
N GLY A 352 12.95 4.61 -13.58
CA GLY A 352 14.33 4.41 -13.12
C GLY A 352 14.46 3.55 -11.86
N LEU A 353 13.60 2.54 -11.67
CA LEU A 353 13.78 1.57 -10.60
C LEU A 353 15.18 0.94 -10.73
N ALA A 354 16.00 1.07 -9.70
CA ALA A 354 17.33 0.50 -9.65
C ALA A 354 17.58 -0.14 -8.28
N ALA A 355 18.48 -1.13 -8.27
CA ALA A 355 18.90 -1.84 -7.07
C ALA A 355 20.42 -1.67 -6.91
N THR A 356 20.84 -1.21 -5.74
CA THR A 356 22.23 -0.96 -5.39
C THR A 356 22.65 -1.90 -4.26
N ALA A 357 23.79 -2.57 -4.43
CA ALA A 357 24.36 -3.45 -3.43
C ALA A 357 24.88 -2.65 -2.22
N ILE A 358 24.58 -3.11 -1.00
CA ILE A 358 25.17 -2.62 0.23
C ILE A 358 25.59 -3.79 1.12
N ASN A 359 26.41 -3.53 2.14
CA ASN A 359 26.73 -4.55 3.15
C ASN A 359 25.44 -5.04 3.81
N TRP A 360 25.29 -6.36 3.87
CA TRP A 360 24.13 -7.04 4.46
C TRP A 360 22.77 -6.65 3.88
N GLY A 361 22.70 -6.09 2.66
CA GLY A 361 21.43 -5.60 2.13
C GLY A 361 21.44 -5.13 0.68
N ILE A 362 20.28 -4.67 0.23
CA ILE A 362 20.06 -4.05 -1.09
C ILE A 362 19.24 -2.78 -0.88
N SER A 363 19.67 -1.68 -1.51
CA SER A 363 18.90 -0.43 -1.55
C SER A 363 18.23 -0.26 -2.91
N LEU A 364 16.94 0.05 -2.89
CA LEU A 364 16.11 0.34 -4.06
C LEU A 364 15.83 1.83 -4.14
N ASN A 365 15.93 2.38 -5.34
CA ASN A 365 15.55 3.76 -5.65
C ASN A 365 14.73 3.81 -6.93
N TRP A 366 13.79 4.75 -7.00
CA TRP A 366 12.99 5.03 -8.18
C TRP A 366 12.61 6.51 -8.23
N GLY A 367 11.97 6.93 -9.31
CA GLY A 367 11.44 8.27 -9.49
C GLY A 367 9.95 8.25 -9.82
N PHE A 368 9.34 9.42 -9.68
CA PHE A 368 7.93 9.65 -10.03
C PHE A 368 7.84 10.44 -11.35
N PRO A 369 7.13 9.92 -12.38
CA PRO A 369 6.81 10.69 -13.59
C PRO A 369 6.01 11.96 -13.31
N ALA A 370 5.88 12.84 -14.30
CA ALA A 370 4.91 13.93 -14.23
C ALA A 370 3.47 13.40 -14.03
N ASN A 371 2.60 14.18 -13.37
CA ASN A 371 1.20 13.83 -13.08
C ASN A 371 0.97 12.70 -12.05
N THR A 372 1.86 12.51 -11.08
CA THR A 372 1.74 11.49 -10.00
C THR A 372 1.46 12.07 -8.62
N SER A 373 1.05 13.34 -8.51
CA SER A 373 0.74 13.98 -7.21
C SER A 373 -0.45 13.34 -6.47
N ASP A 374 -1.23 12.53 -7.19
CA ASP A 374 -2.32 11.70 -6.71
C ASP A 374 -1.87 10.32 -6.17
N THR A 375 -0.58 9.99 -6.26
CA THR A 375 -0.02 8.73 -5.74
C THR A 375 -0.18 8.66 -4.22
N LEU A 376 -0.66 7.52 -3.74
CA LEU A 376 -0.71 7.19 -2.31
C LEU A 376 0.60 6.54 -1.88
N LYS A 377 1.07 5.55 -2.65
CA LYS A 377 2.22 4.72 -2.32
C LYS A 377 2.87 4.11 -3.56
N THR A 378 4.12 3.70 -3.41
CA THR A 378 4.80 2.76 -4.31
C THR A 378 4.76 1.38 -3.68
N GLU A 379 4.18 0.42 -4.36
CA GLU A 379 4.16 -0.98 -3.96
C GLU A 379 5.36 -1.71 -4.58
N ILE A 380 6.14 -2.39 -3.76
CA ILE A 380 7.35 -3.11 -4.18
C ILE A 380 7.14 -4.60 -3.99
N GLN A 381 7.39 -5.37 -5.04
CA GLN A 381 7.42 -6.83 -5.00
C GLN A 381 8.82 -7.34 -5.28
N TYR A 382 9.11 -8.53 -4.75
CA TYR A 382 10.35 -9.23 -5.03
C TYR A 382 10.13 -10.74 -5.18
N THR A 383 11.13 -11.42 -5.74
CA THR A 383 11.18 -12.89 -5.79
C THR A 383 12.65 -13.35 -5.76
N PRO A 384 12.97 -14.45 -5.05
CA PRO A 384 14.28 -15.10 -5.12
C PRO A 384 14.46 -15.93 -6.39
N ASN A 385 13.39 -16.21 -7.14
CA ASN A 385 13.43 -17.13 -8.28
C ASN A 385 13.87 -16.40 -9.55
N GLU A 386 14.84 -16.98 -10.27
CA GLU A 386 15.39 -16.38 -11.51
C GLU A 386 14.36 -16.30 -12.65
N ASP A 387 13.41 -17.24 -12.67
CA ASP A 387 12.27 -17.27 -13.60
C ASP A 387 11.18 -16.23 -13.26
N LYS A 388 11.37 -15.47 -12.17
CA LYS A 388 10.44 -14.48 -11.61
C LYS A 388 9.06 -15.03 -11.20
N SER A 389 8.98 -16.33 -10.95
CA SER A 389 7.78 -16.97 -10.43
C SER A 389 7.49 -16.58 -8.97
N ASN A 390 6.23 -16.69 -8.56
CA ASN A 390 5.75 -16.49 -7.18
C ASN A 390 6.22 -15.17 -6.53
N PRO A 391 5.94 -14.01 -7.16
CA PRO A 391 6.29 -12.72 -6.59
C PRO A 391 5.57 -12.49 -5.26
N ILE A 392 6.28 -11.94 -4.29
CA ILE A 392 5.76 -11.60 -2.97
C ILE A 392 5.90 -10.11 -2.70
N LEU A 393 4.94 -9.56 -1.96
CA LEU A 393 4.99 -8.17 -1.51
C LEU A 393 6.17 -7.97 -0.55
N LEU A 394 7.05 -7.02 -0.88
CA LEU A 394 8.15 -6.60 -0.01
C LEU A 394 7.69 -5.48 0.93
N SER A 395 7.16 -4.41 0.36
CA SER A 395 6.79 -3.22 1.12
C SER A 395 5.88 -2.27 0.33
N ASP A 396 5.10 -1.49 1.09
CA ASP A 396 4.35 -0.34 0.63
C ASP A 396 5.06 0.93 1.11
N VAL A 397 5.61 1.70 0.19
CA VAL A 397 6.39 2.91 0.49
C VAL A 397 5.52 4.15 0.23
N PRO A 398 5.17 4.95 1.27
CA PRO A 398 4.29 6.10 1.11
C PRO A 398 4.87 7.17 0.18
N TYR A 399 4.05 7.76 -0.70
CA TYR A 399 4.46 8.92 -1.47
C TYR A 399 4.74 10.13 -0.53
N PRO A 400 5.79 10.95 -0.77
CA PRO A 400 6.69 10.98 -1.92
C PRO A 400 8.01 10.22 -1.71
N GLN A 401 8.08 9.27 -0.77
CA GLN A 401 9.32 8.52 -0.56
C GLN A 401 9.60 7.63 -1.78
N ALA A 402 10.84 7.70 -2.27
CA ALA A 402 11.27 7.06 -3.51
C ALA A 402 12.45 6.09 -3.31
N THR A 403 12.66 5.66 -2.07
CA THR A 403 13.74 4.76 -1.65
C THR A 403 13.26 3.72 -0.66
N TYR A 404 13.85 2.52 -0.71
CA TYR A 404 13.61 1.44 0.25
C TYR A 404 14.88 0.61 0.44
N THR A 405 15.21 0.22 1.67
CA THR A 405 16.41 -0.60 1.94
C THR A 405 16.01 -1.90 2.62
N GLN A 406 16.39 -3.02 1.99
CA GLN A 406 16.23 -4.36 2.53
C GLN A 406 17.55 -4.79 3.20
N LEU A 407 17.54 -4.98 4.52
CA LEU A 407 18.70 -5.39 5.33
C LEU A 407 18.59 -6.86 5.78
N GLY A 408 19.67 -7.39 6.36
CA GLY A 408 19.73 -8.75 6.90
C GLY A 408 19.97 -9.83 5.83
N LEU A 409 20.50 -9.44 4.66
CA LEU A 409 20.79 -10.34 3.56
C LEU A 409 22.19 -10.96 3.69
N ARG A 410 22.33 -12.21 3.25
CA ARG A 410 23.65 -12.86 3.13
C ARG A 410 24.49 -12.18 2.05
N PRO A 411 25.83 -12.23 2.08
CA PRO A 411 26.66 -11.74 0.97
C PRO A 411 26.30 -12.40 -0.36
N GLY A 412 26.24 -11.63 -1.44
CA GLY A 412 25.88 -12.10 -2.79
C GLY A 412 24.46 -12.65 -2.96
N GLN A 413 23.56 -12.44 -1.98
CA GLN A 413 22.16 -12.85 -2.07
C GLN A 413 21.45 -12.05 -3.17
N ILE A 414 20.82 -12.76 -4.11
CA ILE A 414 20.15 -12.16 -5.27
C ILE A 414 18.64 -12.16 -5.08
N PHE A 415 18.01 -11.06 -5.49
CA PHE A 415 16.55 -10.96 -5.67
C PHE A 415 16.23 -10.20 -6.95
N TRP A 416 15.05 -10.47 -7.50
CA TRP A 416 14.46 -9.69 -8.58
C TRP A 416 13.36 -8.81 -8.00
N TYR A 417 13.36 -7.53 -8.35
CA TYR A 417 12.43 -6.52 -7.83
C TYR A 417 11.61 -5.90 -8.95
N ARG A 418 10.38 -5.49 -8.64
CA ARG A 418 9.55 -4.64 -9.48
C ARG A 418 8.69 -3.74 -8.61
N ALA A 419 8.26 -2.61 -9.15
CA ALA A 419 7.45 -1.65 -8.41
C ALA A 419 6.24 -1.18 -9.22
N GLN A 420 5.19 -0.75 -8.55
CA GLN A 420 4.06 -0.04 -9.17
C GLN A 420 3.59 1.11 -8.31
N LEU A 421 3.00 2.13 -8.92
CA LEU A 421 2.34 3.21 -8.19
C LEU A 421 0.87 2.86 -7.97
N VAL A 422 0.40 3.13 -6.76
CA VAL A 422 -1.01 3.03 -6.39
C VAL A 422 -1.50 4.42 -6.02
N ASP A 423 -2.58 4.87 -6.65
CA ASP A 423 -3.16 6.19 -6.38
C ASP A 423 -4.08 6.19 -5.14
N LYS A 424 -4.48 7.39 -4.69
CA LYS A 424 -5.39 7.58 -3.54
C LYS A 424 -6.79 6.99 -3.72
N THR A 425 -7.15 6.58 -4.94
CA THR A 425 -8.43 5.94 -5.26
C THR A 425 -8.31 4.43 -5.48
N GLY A 426 -7.10 3.87 -5.37
CA GLY A 426 -6.82 2.45 -5.49
C GLY A 426 -6.51 1.96 -6.91
N ASN A 427 -6.33 2.84 -7.89
CA ASN A 427 -5.90 2.39 -9.22
C ASN A 427 -4.39 2.10 -9.24
N GLU A 428 -4.00 1.07 -9.99
CA GLU A 428 -2.63 0.58 -10.08
C GLU A 428 -2.01 0.88 -11.44
N SER A 429 -0.76 1.35 -11.46
CA SER A 429 -0.03 1.66 -12.70
C SER A 429 0.33 0.44 -13.54
N GLY A 430 0.23 -0.76 -12.94
CA GLY A 430 0.94 -1.95 -13.36
C GLY A 430 2.43 -1.88 -13.01
N TYR A 431 3.06 -3.04 -12.88
CA TYR A 431 4.47 -3.13 -12.48
C TYR A 431 5.46 -2.69 -13.55
N THR A 432 6.59 -2.14 -13.11
CA THR A 432 7.81 -2.01 -13.92
C THR A 432 8.31 -3.36 -14.41
N ASP A 433 9.29 -3.32 -15.32
CA ASP A 433 10.12 -4.48 -15.59
C ASP A 433 10.91 -4.89 -14.34
N TRP A 434 11.38 -6.14 -14.35
CA TRP A 434 12.15 -6.71 -13.25
C TRP A 434 13.59 -6.17 -13.25
N VAL A 435 14.06 -5.78 -12.07
CA VAL A 435 15.43 -5.32 -11.82
C VAL A 435 16.11 -6.33 -10.91
N ARG A 436 17.33 -6.76 -11.27
CA ARG A 436 18.15 -7.64 -10.44
C ARG A 436 18.85 -6.81 -9.36
N GLY A 437 18.67 -7.17 -8.10
CA GLY A 437 19.47 -6.67 -6.99
C GLY A 437 20.30 -7.80 -6.39
N MET A 438 21.49 -7.46 -5.89
CA MET A 438 22.38 -8.37 -5.20
C MET A 438 23.00 -7.63 -4.02
N SER A 439 23.04 -8.24 -2.84
CA SER A 439 23.81 -7.69 -1.73
C SER A 439 25.30 -7.70 -2.07
N ASN A 440 26.10 -6.90 -1.34
CA ASN A 440 27.54 -6.88 -1.56
C ASN A 440 28.12 -8.32 -1.50
N ASP A 441 29.09 -8.63 -2.34
CA ASP A 441 29.77 -9.94 -2.38
C ASP A 441 31.27 -9.80 -2.12
N GLN A 442 31.77 -8.58 -1.90
CA GLN A 442 33.17 -8.29 -1.64
C GLN A 442 33.53 -8.58 -0.19
N ALA A 443 34.23 -9.69 0.06
CA ALA A 443 34.58 -10.13 1.41
C ALA A 443 35.34 -9.08 2.25
N ASN A 444 36.21 -8.28 1.62
CA ASN A 444 36.99 -7.26 2.32
C ASN A 444 36.08 -6.19 2.98
N ASP A 445 34.99 -5.81 2.32
CA ASP A 445 34.06 -4.79 2.80
C ASP A 445 33.32 -5.27 4.05
N TYR A 446 33.10 -6.59 4.18
CA TYR A 446 32.51 -7.20 5.37
C TYR A 446 33.52 -7.36 6.50
N LEU A 447 34.76 -7.80 6.19
CA LEU A 447 35.77 -8.11 7.21
C LEU A 447 36.24 -6.86 7.97
N GLY A 448 36.33 -5.70 7.30
CA GLY A 448 36.65 -4.44 7.95
C GLY A 448 35.58 -4.04 8.98
N GLU A 449 34.31 -4.03 8.58
CA GLU A 449 33.18 -3.69 9.45
C GLU A 449 33.08 -4.64 10.66
N ILE A 450 33.24 -5.96 10.45
CA ILE A 450 33.22 -6.95 11.54
C ILE A 450 34.38 -6.73 12.53
N ALA A 451 35.58 -6.43 12.02
CA ALA A 451 36.75 -6.18 12.87
C ALA A 451 36.58 -4.90 13.69
N ASP A 452 36.11 -3.82 13.05
CA ASP A 452 35.85 -2.54 13.72
C ASP A 452 34.76 -2.69 14.79
N ASP A 453 33.66 -3.39 14.49
CA ASP A 453 32.59 -3.68 15.45
C ASP A 453 33.06 -4.51 16.65
N LEU A 454 34.02 -5.43 16.44
CA LEU A 454 34.65 -6.17 17.53
C LEU A 454 35.52 -5.25 18.38
N LEU A 455 36.44 -4.49 17.75
CA LEU A 455 37.38 -3.62 18.45
C LEU A 455 36.70 -2.52 19.27
N ASN A 456 35.55 -2.03 18.80
CA ASN A 456 34.74 -1.03 19.50
C ASN A 456 33.89 -1.60 20.65
N ALA A 457 33.70 -2.92 20.71
CA ALA A 457 32.90 -3.56 21.75
C ALA A 457 33.74 -3.91 22.99
N GLU A 458 33.11 -3.99 24.16
CA GLU A 458 33.80 -4.27 25.44
C GLU A 458 34.55 -5.61 25.43
N ASP A 459 34.04 -6.63 24.74
CA ASP A 459 34.73 -7.92 24.61
C ASP A 459 35.98 -7.85 23.72
N GLY A 460 35.94 -7.08 22.62
CA GLY A 460 37.13 -6.83 21.80
C GLY A 460 38.15 -5.94 22.50
N ARG A 461 37.70 -4.92 23.24
CA ARG A 461 38.55 -4.07 24.08
C ARG A 461 39.31 -4.91 25.11
N ARG A 462 38.61 -5.80 25.81
CA ARG A 462 39.21 -6.78 26.74
C ARG A 462 40.21 -7.71 26.06
N LEU A 463 40.02 -8.00 24.77
CA LEU A 463 40.92 -8.85 23.99
C LEU A 463 42.20 -8.12 23.57
N THR A 464 42.16 -6.80 23.37
CA THR A 464 43.29 -5.98 22.90
C THR A 464 44.04 -5.21 23.99
N GLU A 465 43.41 -4.92 25.13
CA GLU A 465 44.05 -4.19 26.24
C GLU A 465 45.17 -5.01 26.87
N GLN A 466 46.31 -4.39 27.18
CA GLN A 466 47.37 -5.08 27.93
C GLN A 466 46.84 -5.55 29.28
N ILE A 467 47.23 -6.76 29.70
CA ILE A 467 46.90 -7.27 31.04
C ILE A 467 47.32 -6.22 32.07
N GLY A 468 46.38 -5.82 32.93
CA GLY A 468 46.53 -4.68 33.84
C GLY A 468 47.82 -4.76 34.64
N GLY A 469 48.75 -3.86 34.35
CA GLY A 469 50.00 -3.71 35.09
C GLY A 469 49.76 -3.07 36.45
N SER A 470 49.38 -3.87 37.46
CA SER A 470 49.77 -3.55 38.82
C SER A 470 51.07 -4.31 39.11
N VAL A 471 52.13 -3.53 39.30
CA VAL A 471 53.42 -4.02 39.78
C VAL A 471 53.23 -4.84 41.07
N GLU A 472 52.11 -4.69 41.80
CA GLU A 472 51.63 -5.54 42.88
C GLU A 472 51.51 -7.05 42.56
N ALA A 473 51.00 -7.46 41.40
CA ALA A 473 50.84 -8.90 41.10
C ALA A 473 52.17 -9.61 40.82
N ILE A 474 53.12 -8.86 40.24
CA ILE A 474 54.49 -9.32 40.01
C ILE A 474 55.28 -9.30 41.34
N LEU A 475 55.09 -8.29 42.18
CA LEU A 475 55.63 -8.25 43.56
C LEU A 475 55.12 -9.43 44.40
N GLN A 476 53.85 -9.82 44.28
CA GLN A 476 53.28 -10.99 44.96
C GLN A 476 53.94 -12.30 44.53
N THR A 477 54.26 -12.46 43.25
CA THR A 477 54.96 -13.66 42.73
C THR A 477 56.44 -13.67 43.16
N ALA A 478 57.11 -12.51 43.19
CA ALA A 478 58.46 -12.37 43.72
C ALA A 478 58.53 -12.58 45.24
N LEU A 479 57.54 -12.12 46.01
CA LEU A 479 57.41 -12.38 47.45
C LEU A 479 57.12 -13.87 47.74
N ALA A 480 56.29 -14.53 46.93
CA ALA A 480 56.02 -15.96 47.06
C ALA A 480 57.29 -16.81 46.83
N ASN A 481 58.18 -16.37 45.93
CA ASN A 481 59.50 -17.00 45.74
C ASN A 481 60.52 -16.63 46.85
N ASN A 482 60.42 -15.44 47.45
CA ASN A 482 61.30 -15.00 48.56
C ASN A 482 60.91 -15.60 49.93
N ALA A 483 59.65 -16.02 50.12
CA ALA A 483 59.22 -16.76 51.31
C ALA A 483 59.98 -18.09 51.49
N GLY A 484 60.44 -18.71 50.39
CA GLY A 484 61.32 -19.89 50.43
C GLY A 484 62.75 -19.60 50.89
N ILE A 485 63.26 -18.39 50.63
CA ILE A 485 64.61 -17.96 51.00
C ILE A 485 64.65 -17.50 52.47
N GLN A 486 63.62 -16.81 52.96
CA GLN A 486 63.54 -16.42 54.37
C GLN A 486 63.44 -17.62 55.33
N HIS A 487 62.83 -18.73 54.90
CA HIS A 487 62.86 -19.98 55.68
C HIS A 487 64.26 -20.61 55.76
N GLN A 488 65.12 -20.43 54.75
CA GLN A 488 66.51 -20.91 54.79
C GLN A 488 67.41 -20.04 55.66
N TYR A 489 67.20 -18.72 55.73
CA TYR A 489 67.97 -17.84 56.63
C TYR A 489 67.50 -17.89 58.09
N ALA A 490 66.22 -18.16 58.36
CA ALA A 490 65.70 -18.34 59.72
C ALA A 490 66.29 -19.59 60.42
N GLN A 491 66.66 -20.64 59.68
CA GLN A 491 67.33 -21.82 60.24
C GLN A 491 68.83 -21.60 60.51
N LEU A 492 69.49 -20.67 59.83
CA LEU A 492 70.91 -20.32 60.05
C LEU A 492 71.10 -19.24 61.13
N GLY A 493 70.07 -18.43 61.41
CA GLY A 493 70.08 -17.40 62.46
C GLY A 493 70.00 -17.90 63.91
N ALA A 494 69.68 -19.18 64.11
CA ALA A 494 69.58 -19.78 65.45
C ALA A 494 70.91 -20.34 66.02
N VAL A 495 72.00 -20.36 65.24
CA VAL A 495 73.28 -21.01 65.63
C VAL A 495 74.38 -20.03 66.07
N ARG A 496 74.12 -18.72 66.18
CA ARG A 496 75.17 -17.73 66.55
C ARG A 496 74.82 -16.81 67.72
N ALA A 497 73.99 -17.27 68.65
CA ALA A 497 73.65 -16.54 69.87
C ALA A 497 74.59 -16.80 71.08
N ASP A 498 75.70 -17.53 70.93
CA ASP A 498 76.39 -18.14 72.09
C ASP A 498 77.88 -17.80 72.29
N VAL A 499 78.37 -16.63 71.88
CA VAL A 499 79.64 -16.10 72.43
C VAL A 499 79.54 -14.60 72.70
N LEU A 500 78.94 -14.31 73.85
CA LEU A 500 79.21 -13.14 74.68
C LEU A 500 80.70 -13.17 75.08
N ILE A 501 81.40 -12.02 75.03
CA ILE A 501 82.43 -11.54 76.00
C ILE A 501 83.54 -10.69 75.33
N VAL A 502 83.56 -9.40 75.74
CA VAL A 502 84.75 -8.57 76.06
C VAL A 502 85.42 -7.75 74.94
N THR A 503 85.03 -6.47 74.95
CA THR A 503 85.92 -5.31 75.19
C THR A 503 86.79 -4.78 74.04
N THR A 504 86.63 -3.47 73.82
CA THR A 504 87.49 -2.51 73.11
C THR A 504 87.67 -2.68 71.60
N THR A 505 87.21 -1.71 70.81
CA THR A 505 88.07 -0.73 70.09
C THR A 505 87.25 0.01 69.01
N ILE A 506 87.15 1.34 69.15
CA ILE A 506 86.42 2.30 68.28
C ILE A 506 87.03 2.45 66.86
N ALA A 507 87.97 1.58 66.46
CA ALA A 507 88.64 1.66 65.15
C ALA A 507 88.06 0.75 64.06
N ASN A 508 87.26 -0.28 64.42
CA ASN A 508 86.74 -1.25 63.45
C ASN A 508 85.34 -0.89 62.91
N THR A 509 84.64 0.05 63.53
CA THR A 509 83.31 0.52 63.07
C THR A 509 83.39 1.26 61.74
N GLN A 510 84.48 1.97 61.45
CA GLN A 510 84.61 2.75 60.22
C GLN A 510 84.87 1.84 59.00
N GLN A 511 85.64 0.77 59.19
CA GLN A 511 85.88 -0.25 58.15
C GLN A 511 84.64 -1.11 57.94
N ALA A 512 83.96 -1.52 59.02
CA ALA A 512 82.68 -2.21 58.94
C ALA A 512 81.57 -1.37 58.30
N LEU A 513 81.53 -0.05 58.54
CA LEU A 513 80.56 0.86 57.91
C LEU A 513 80.87 1.10 56.43
N ALA A 514 82.15 1.17 56.04
CA ALA A 514 82.57 1.27 54.65
C ALA A 514 82.25 -0.01 53.84
N ASP A 515 82.51 -1.17 54.43
CA ASP A 515 82.16 -2.47 53.85
C ASP A 515 80.64 -2.65 53.77
N LEU A 516 79.90 -2.22 54.80
CA LEU A 516 78.45 -2.20 54.79
C LEU A 516 77.90 -1.25 53.72
N THR A 517 78.48 -0.05 53.58
CA THR A 517 78.08 0.94 52.55
C THR A 517 78.32 0.38 51.14
N THR A 518 79.48 -0.26 50.92
CA THR A 518 79.82 -0.91 49.65
C THR A 518 78.89 -2.09 49.35
N THR A 519 78.56 -2.90 50.36
CA THR A 519 77.62 -4.02 50.25
C THR A 519 76.21 -3.52 49.96
N VAL A 520 75.76 -2.44 50.60
CA VAL A 520 74.45 -1.81 50.36
C VAL A 520 74.38 -1.22 48.95
N GLN A 521 75.42 -0.56 48.45
CA GLN A 521 75.47 -0.03 47.09
C GLN A 521 75.47 -1.15 46.02
N ALA A 522 76.21 -2.24 46.25
CA ALA A 522 76.20 -3.42 45.39
C ALA A 522 74.84 -4.13 45.40
N THR A 523 74.18 -4.17 46.57
CA THR A 523 72.81 -4.70 46.72
C THR A 523 71.80 -3.82 45.98
N ASN A 524 71.86 -2.49 46.14
CA ASN A 524 70.98 -1.56 45.43
C ASN A 524 71.17 -1.64 43.91
N SER A 525 72.39 -1.70 43.42
CA SER A 525 72.66 -1.87 41.98
C SER A 525 72.14 -3.21 41.43
N SER A 526 72.20 -4.27 42.25
CA SER A 526 71.65 -5.58 41.91
C SER A 526 70.11 -5.58 41.93
N VAL A 527 69.50 -4.85 42.87
CA VAL A 527 68.05 -4.63 42.95
C VAL A 527 67.57 -3.78 41.78
N ASP A 528 68.28 -2.73 41.38
CA ASP A 528 67.96 -1.91 40.21
C ASP A 528 68.05 -2.74 38.91
N SER A 529 69.10 -3.57 38.78
CA SER A 529 69.26 -4.51 37.66
C SER A 529 68.15 -5.56 37.62
N LEU A 530 67.76 -6.11 38.77
CA LEU A 530 66.68 -7.08 38.89
C LEU A 530 65.32 -6.44 38.61
N THR A 531 65.09 -5.22 39.08
CA THR A 531 63.89 -4.41 38.82
C THR A 531 63.77 -4.10 37.33
N GLY A 532 64.86 -3.72 36.66
CA GLY A 532 64.92 -3.54 35.21
C GLY A 532 64.67 -4.84 34.43
N LYS A 533 65.15 -5.99 34.91
CA LYS A 533 64.86 -7.31 34.31
C LYS A 533 63.40 -7.73 34.48
N VAL A 534 62.78 -7.43 35.63
CA VAL A 534 61.36 -7.69 35.89
C VAL A 534 60.48 -6.76 35.05
N GLN A 535 60.87 -5.51 34.82
CA GLN A 535 60.14 -4.62 33.91
C GLN A 535 60.26 -5.02 32.43
N THR A 536 61.33 -5.72 32.05
CA THR A 536 61.60 -6.10 30.65
C THR A 536 61.16 -7.53 30.29
N ASN A 537 61.09 -8.44 31.26
CA ASN A 537 60.77 -9.86 31.07
C ASN A 537 59.76 -10.35 32.13
N THR A 538 58.45 -10.30 31.84
CA THR A 538 57.38 -10.80 32.71
C THR A 538 56.37 -11.63 31.94
N ALA A 539 55.70 -12.57 32.62
CA ALA A 539 54.58 -13.33 32.07
C ALA A 539 53.37 -13.22 33.01
N ALA A 540 52.17 -13.09 32.46
CA ALA A 540 50.94 -12.92 33.21
C ALA A 540 49.76 -13.66 32.54
N LEU A 541 48.79 -14.05 33.37
CA LEU A 541 47.51 -14.61 32.93
C LEU A 541 46.39 -13.74 33.51
N GLU A 542 45.36 -13.46 32.71
CA GLU A 542 44.17 -12.71 33.13
C GLU A 542 42.90 -13.48 32.76
N GLN A 543 41.96 -13.55 33.69
CA GLN A 543 40.60 -14.04 33.44
C GLN A 543 39.61 -13.01 33.94
N LYS A 544 38.65 -12.62 33.11
CA LYS A 544 37.59 -11.67 33.49
C LYS A 544 36.24 -12.28 33.15
N MET A 545 35.27 -12.09 34.03
CA MET A 545 33.90 -12.59 33.86
C MET A 545 32.94 -11.49 34.23
N THR A 546 32.01 -11.17 33.34
CA THR A 546 31.05 -10.08 33.56
C THR A 546 29.69 -10.52 33.04
N SER A 547 28.66 -10.30 33.84
CA SER A 547 27.26 -10.53 33.46
C SER A 547 26.44 -9.35 33.96
N VAL A 548 25.76 -8.67 33.05
CA VAL A 548 24.95 -7.48 33.31
C VAL A 548 23.63 -7.64 32.57
N PHE A 549 22.53 -7.31 33.22
CA PHE A 549 21.21 -7.20 32.58
C PHE A 549 20.52 -5.96 33.13
N ASN A 550 20.10 -5.07 32.25
CA ASN A 550 19.53 -3.77 32.56
C ASN A 550 18.00 -3.81 32.39
N ASN A 551 17.31 -2.88 33.05
CA ASN A 551 15.85 -2.79 33.01
C ASN A 551 15.27 -2.31 31.67
N ASP A 552 16.11 -1.80 30.77
CA ASP A 552 15.74 -1.40 29.40
C ASP A 552 15.72 -2.57 28.41
N GLY A 553 16.04 -3.79 28.87
CA GLY A 553 16.13 -4.99 28.05
C GLY A 553 17.50 -5.21 27.41
N SER A 554 18.48 -4.33 27.67
CA SER A 554 19.87 -4.55 27.29
C SER A 554 20.61 -5.44 28.30
N GLY A 555 21.59 -6.19 27.84
CA GLY A 555 22.39 -7.06 28.72
C GLY A 555 23.60 -7.63 28.03
N SER A 556 24.59 -8.04 28.80
CA SER A 556 25.82 -8.64 28.29
C SER A 556 26.35 -9.72 29.23
N ALA A 557 26.79 -10.84 28.69
CA ALA A 557 27.57 -11.86 29.39
C ALA A 557 28.88 -12.08 28.64
N ILE A 558 30.02 -11.76 29.27
CA ILE A 558 31.34 -11.76 28.64
C ILE A 558 32.36 -12.50 29.52
N TYR A 559 32.90 -13.59 28.98
CA TYR A 559 34.04 -14.34 29.50
C TYR A 559 35.28 -14.02 28.66
N SER A 560 36.43 -13.71 29.26
CA SER A 560 37.69 -13.57 28.53
C SER A 560 38.85 -14.17 29.30
N MET A 561 39.81 -14.74 28.57
CA MET A 561 41.06 -15.27 29.07
C MET A 561 42.21 -14.72 28.23
N LYS A 562 43.29 -14.30 28.89
CA LYS A 562 44.50 -13.79 28.23
C LYS A 562 45.75 -14.36 28.86
N ALA A 563 46.77 -14.57 28.02
CA ALA A 563 48.14 -14.79 28.41
C ALA A 563 49.01 -13.71 27.76
N GLY A 564 49.88 -13.10 28.53
CA GLY A 564 50.77 -12.04 28.04
C GLY A 564 52.19 -12.26 28.52
N VAL A 565 53.17 -11.98 27.67
CA VAL A 565 54.59 -11.98 28.00
C VAL A 565 55.19 -10.66 27.52
N ASN A 566 55.79 -9.90 28.44
CA ASN A 566 56.72 -8.84 28.07
C ASN A 566 58.09 -9.49 27.91
N MET A 567 58.73 -9.34 26.75
CA MET A 567 60.06 -9.87 26.50
C MET A 567 60.89 -8.84 25.74
N GLY A 568 62.01 -8.42 26.32
CA GLY A 568 62.89 -7.41 25.72
C GLY A 568 62.20 -6.05 25.53
N GLY A 569 61.23 -5.71 26.39
CA GLY A 569 60.47 -4.46 26.33
C GLY A 569 59.29 -4.47 25.33
N ASN A 570 59.07 -5.56 24.61
CA ASN A 570 57.91 -5.74 23.73
C ASN A 570 56.87 -6.66 24.40
N TYR A 571 55.61 -6.22 24.43
CA TYR A 571 54.50 -6.99 24.96
C TYR A 571 53.87 -7.86 23.86
N TYR A 572 53.78 -9.15 24.12
CA TYR A 572 53.10 -10.13 23.26
C TYR A 572 51.96 -10.75 24.05
N ASP A 573 50.78 -10.87 23.46
CA ASP A 573 49.64 -11.52 24.08
C ASP A 573 48.91 -12.49 23.14
N ALA A 574 48.20 -13.40 23.77
CA ALA A 574 47.21 -14.24 23.13
C ALA A 574 45.97 -14.30 24.03
N GLY A 575 44.79 -14.23 23.44
CA GLY A 575 43.55 -14.21 24.20
C GLY A 575 42.36 -14.80 23.47
N MET A 576 41.34 -15.14 24.25
CA MET A 576 40.02 -15.49 23.75
C MET A 576 38.93 -14.78 24.53
N SER A 577 37.82 -14.48 23.87
CA SER A 577 36.60 -14.00 24.50
C SER A 577 35.37 -14.73 23.98
N ILE A 578 34.41 -14.97 24.87
CA ILE A 578 33.07 -15.48 24.57
C ILE A 578 32.09 -14.41 25.06
N ALA A 579 31.25 -13.91 24.17
CA ALA A 579 30.34 -12.81 24.46
C ALA A 579 28.92 -13.09 23.94
N VAL A 580 27.93 -12.74 24.76
CA VAL A 580 26.52 -12.58 24.38
C VAL A 580 26.12 -11.16 24.73
N ILE A 581 25.67 -10.39 23.74
CA ILE A 581 25.32 -8.98 23.88
C ILE A 581 23.92 -8.76 23.30
N ALA A 582 23.02 -8.25 24.13
CA ALA A 582 21.67 -7.88 23.76
C ALA A 582 21.51 -6.36 23.87
N GLU A 583 21.13 -5.71 22.77
CA GLU A 583 20.85 -4.28 22.70
C GLU A 583 19.40 -4.06 22.26
N GLN A 584 18.77 -3.01 22.76
CA GLN A 584 17.38 -2.72 22.43
C GLN A 584 17.22 -2.43 20.93
N GLY A 585 16.28 -3.12 20.27
CA GLY A 585 16.00 -2.93 18.84
C GLY A 585 17.03 -3.54 17.88
N LYS A 586 18.03 -4.27 18.39
CA LYS A 586 19.01 -5.01 17.59
C LYS A 586 18.91 -6.52 17.82
N PRO A 587 19.31 -7.35 16.85
CA PRO A 587 19.45 -8.78 17.08
C PRO A 587 20.51 -9.06 18.16
N VAL A 588 20.28 -10.10 18.97
CA VAL A 588 21.24 -10.55 19.98
C VAL A 588 22.50 -11.02 19.28
N LEU A 589 23.64 -10.44 19.66
CA LEU A 589 24.95 -10.78 19.14
C LEU A 589 25.59 -11.86 20.01
N THR A 590 25.92 -13.01 19.42
CA THR A 590 26.68 -14.07 20.07
C THR A 590 27.98 -14.27 19.31
N ARG A 591 29.12 -14.25 20.01
CA ARG A 591 30.43 -14.40 19.37
C ARG A 591 31.48 -15.05 20.25
N ILE A 592 32.43 -15.68 19.58
CA ILE A 592 33.71 -16.14 20.15
C ILE A 592 34.80 -15.47 19.33
N ALA A 593 35.67 -14.71 20.01
CA ALA A 593 36.77 -13.98 19.39
C ALA A 593 38.11 -14.48 19.93
N PHE A 594 39.12 -14.51 19.06
CA PHE A 594 40.49 -14.87 19.39
C PHE A 594 41.43 -13.79 18.87
N ASN A 595 42.44 -13.42 19.66
CA ASN A 595 43.55 -12.57 19.23
C ASN A 595 44.84 -13.33 19.49
N ALA A 596 45.52 -13.74 18.42
CA ALA A 596 46.80 -14.44 18.47
C ALA A 596 47.44 -14.42 17.07
N ASN A 597 48.77 -14.42 16.99
CA ASN A 597 49.49 -14.61 15.72
C ASN A 597 49.27 -16.01 15.12
N GLN A 598 48.98 -17.01 15.97
CA GLN A 598 48.70 -18.39 15.58
C GLN A 598 47.50 -18.94 16.34
N LEU A 599 46.48 -19.39 15.61
CA LEU A 599 45.34 -20.13 16.15
C LEU A 599 45.36 -21.54 15.55
N VAL A 600 45.58 -22.56 16.39
CA VAL A 600 45.73 -23.95 15.93
C VAL A 600 44.65 -24.81 16.58
N LEU A 601 43.80 -25.43 15.77
CA LEU A 601 42.90 -26.49 16.25
C LEU A 601 43.65 -27.83 16.19
N MET A 602 43.61 -28.61 17.25
CA MET A 602 44.27 -29.93 17.33
C MET A 602 43.23 -31.04 17.37
N SER A 603 43.46 -32.10 16.59
CA SER A 603 42.67 -33.33 16.54
C SER A 603 43.59 -34.55 16.59
N GLY A 604 43.05 -35.68 17.06
CA GLY A 604 43.81 -36.92 17.23
C GLY A 604 44.02 -37.32 18.69
N SER A 605 44.59 -38.50 18.90
CA SER A 605 44.79 -39.11 20.22
C SER A 605 46.03 -39.99 20.24
N ASN A 606 46.49 -40.39 21.45
CA ASN A 606 47.62 -41.31 21.65
C ASN A 606 48.93 -40.86 20.98
N GLY A 607 49.23 -39.56 20.98
CA GLY A 607 50.47 -39.00 20.41
C GLY A 607 50.41 -38.70 18.90
N ASN A 608 49.35 -39.10 18.20
CA ASN A 608 49.13 -38.75 16.79
C ASN A 608 48.20 -37.54 16.67
N TYR A 609 48.75 -36.35 16.88
CA TYR A 609 48.02 -35.09 16.76
C TYR A 609 48.24 -34.45 15.40
N TYR A 610 47.17 -33.93 14.79
CA TYR A 610 47.20 -33.17 13.55
C TYR A 610 46.20 -32.00 13.62
N SER A 611 46.42 -30.98 12.79
CA SER A 611 45.51 -29.84 12.71
C SER A 611 44.65 -29.94 11.45
N PRO A 612 43.32 -29.98 11.55
CA PRO A 612 42.46 -29.92 10.36
C PRO A 612 42.52 -28.53 9.70
N TRP A 613 42.67 -27.47 10.50
CA TRP A 613 42.92 -26.11 10.03
C TRP A 613 43.58 -25.25 11.12
N ALA A 614 44.33 -24.24 10.69
CA ALA A 614 44.99 -23.27 11.56
C ALA A 614 45.03 -21.88 10.90
N VAL A 615 45.07 -20.81 11.70
CA VAL A 615 45.44 -19.46 11.23
C VAL A 615 46.87 -19.18 11.65
N VAL A 616 47.73 -18.75 10.73
CA VAL A 616 49.11 -18.37 11.01
C VAL A 616 49.40 -17.06 10.28
N ASN A 617 49.77 -16.02 11.04
CA ASN A 617 50.09 -14.69 10.49
C ASN A 617 49.00 -14.08 9.60
N GLY A 618 47.73 -14.38 9.89
CA GLY A 618 46.57 -13.89 9.14
C GLY A 618 46.11 -14.81 8.01
N ASP A 619 46.91 -15.80 7.61
CA ASP A 619 46.55 -16.78 6.58
C ASP A 619 45.86 -18.00 7.21
N VAL A 620 44.79 -18.47 6.58
CA VAL A 620 44.09 -19.69 6.97
C VAL A 620 44.62 -20.88 6.18
N PHE A 621 45.20 -21.84 6.90
CA PHE A 621 45.65 -23.11 6.37
C PHE A 621 44.59 -24.17 6.64
N ILE A 622 44.15 -24.87 5.60
CA ILE A 622 43.14 -25.93 5.69
C ILE A 622 43.70 -27.17 5.02
N ASN A 623 43.73 -28.30 5.74
CA ASN A 623 44.22 -29.56 5.18
C ASN A 623 43.24 -30.15 4.14
N SER A 624 41.95 -30.13 4.46
CA SER A 624 40.86 -30.51 3.54
C SER A 624 39.55 -29.86 3.96
N ALA A 625 38.68 -29.54 2.99
CA ALA A 625 37.36 -28.99 3.24
C ALA A 625 36.31 -29.63 2.31
N PHE A 626 35.17 -30.00 2.87
CA PHE A 626 33.97 -30.35 2.10
C PHE A 626 33.02 -29.16 2.11
N ILE A 627 32.89 -28.47 0.98
CA ILE A 627 32.16 -27.20 0.87
C ILE A 627 31.03 -27.38 -0.16
N GLN A 628 29.78 -27.18 0.27
CA GLN A 628 28.61 -27.29 -0.62
C GLN A 628 28.60 -26.19 -1.69
N THR A 629 29.01 -24.97 -1.34
CA THR A 629 29.10 -23.83 -2.26
C THR A 629 30.26 -22.92 -1.83
N ALA A 630 31.18 -22.65 -2.74
CA ALA A 630 32.32 -21.75 -2.52
C ALA A 630 32.32 -20.66 -3.60
N SER A 631 32.53 -19.40 -3.19
CA SER A 631 32.88 -18.31 -4.09
C SER A 631 34.33 -17.91 -3.81
N ILE A 632 35.18 -17.93 -4.84
CA ILE A 632 36.60 -17.62 -4.74
C ILE A 632 36.94 -16.62 -5.85
N ASP A 633 37.41 -15.43 -5.47
CA ASP A 633 37.92 -14.46 -6.44
C ASP A 633 39.15 -15.02 -7.15
N PHE A 634 39.09 -15.09 -8.48
CA PHE A 634 40.22 -15.53 -9.31
C PHE A 634 41.48 -14.73 -9.00
N ALA A 635 41.37 -13.43 -8.66
CA ALA A 635 42.50 -12.57 -8.31
C ALA A 635 43.41 -13.14 -7.21
N LYS A 636 42.88 -13.92 -6.25
CA LYS A 636 43.63 -14.52 -5.14
C LYS A 636 44.13 -15.95 -5.42
N ILE A 637 43.70 -16.62 -6.50
CA ILE A 637 44.34 -17.86 -6.96
C ILE A 637 45.67 -17.45 -7.61
N SER A 638 46.80 -17.84 -7.05
CA SER A 638 48.11 -17.28 -7.42
C SER A 638 48.48 -17.46 -8.91
N ASP A 639 48.02 -18.54 -9.56
CA ASP A 639 48.34 -18.80 -10.98
C ASP A 639 47.21 -19.51 -11.75
N THR A 640 46.73 -20.66 -11.23
CA THR A 640 45.71 -21.48 -11.91
C THR A 640 44.91 -22.36 -10.97
N LEU A 641 43.68 -22.71 -11.36
CA LEU A 641 42.93 -23.83 -10.80
C LEU A 641 43.16 -25.06 -11.69
N GLN A 642 43.67 -26.15 -11.15
CA GLN A 642 44.02 -27.35 -11.95
C GLN A 642 43.73 -28.64 -11.20
N SER A 643 43.57 -29.74 -11.96
CA SER A 643 43.52 -31.08 -11.37
C SER A 643 44.88 -31.48 -10.79
N THR A 644 44.88 -32.36 -9.78
CA THR A 644 46.12 -32.82 -9.13
C THR A 644 47.08 -33.56 -10.06
N ASN A 645 46.57 -34.15 -11.13
CA ASN A 645 47.32 -34.86 -12.16
C ASN A 645 47.54 -34.04 -13.44
N PHE A 646 47.36 -32.72 -13.40
CA PHE A 646 47.49 -31.88 -14.59
C PHE A 646 48.92 -31.94 -15.15
N VAL A 647 49.03 -32.31 -16.42
CA VAL A 647 50.24 -32.26 -17.24
C VAL A 647 49.84 -31.71 -18.59
N SER A 648 50.40 -30.55 -18.98
CA SER A 648 49.99 -29.86 -20.21
C SER A 648 50.18 -30.73 -21.45
N GLY A 649 49.13 -30.76 -22.29
CA GLY A 649 48.99 -31.56 -23.50
C GLY A 649 48.84 -33.05 -23.26
N GLN A 650 48.68 -33.52 -22.01
CA GLN A 650 48.66 -34.94 -21.67
C GLN A 650 47.44 -35.33 -20.83
N THR A 651 47.36 -34.86 -19.58
CA THR A 651 46.35 -35.33 -18.62
C THR A 651 45.80 -34.21 -17.77
N GLY A 652 44.56 -34.38 -17.31
CA GLY A 652 43.92 -33.45 -16.39
C GLY A 652 43.44 -32.17 -17.07
N TRP A 653 43.11 -31.19 -16.24
CA TRP A 653 42.56 -29.91 -16.68
C TRP A 653 43.21 -28.75 -15.94
N ASN A 654 43.22 -27.58 -16.59
CA ASN A 654 43.87 -26.38 -16.10
C ASN A 654 43.10 -25.12 -16.52
N LEU A 655 42.74 -24.28 -15.55
CA LEU A 655 42.01 -23.03 -15.71
C LEU A 655 42.89 -21.85 -15.23
N PRO A 656 43.86 -21.41 -16.06
CA PRO A 656 44.76 -20.33 -15.69
C PRO A 656 44.10 -18.96 -15.84
N LYS A 657 44.59 -17.97 -15.08
CA LYS A 657 44.18 -16.56 -15.20
C LYS A 657 44.38 -15.96 -16.60
N SER A 658 45.27 -16.55 -17.40
CA SER A 658 45.53 -16.12 -18.78
C SER A 658 44.36 -16.39 -19.74
N GLY A 659 43.33 -17.12 -19.30
CA GLY A 659 42.14 -17.46 -20.10
C GLY A 659 42.35 -18.62 -21.08
N LYS A 660 43.57 -19.14 -21.23
CA LYS A 660 43.87 -20.32 -22.05
C LYS A 660 43.59 -21.60 -21.27
N VAL A 661 42.32 -21.97 -21.19
CA VAL A 661 41.89 -23.19 -20.50
C VAL A 661 42.29 -24.43 -21.29
N GLU A 662 42.77 -25.45 -20.58
CA GLU A 662 43.16 -26.74 -21.15
C GLU A 662 42.34 -27.86 -20.51
N PHE A 663 41.65 -28.64 -21.34
CA PHE A 663 40.96 -29.86 -20.93
C PHE A 663 41.46 -31.03 -21.78
N ASN A 664 42.18 -31.97 -21.16
CA ASN A 664 42.60 -33.20 -21.81
C ASN A 664 41.47 -34.24 -21.71
N ASP A 665 41.14 -34.89 -22.84
CA ASP A 665 40.08 -35.91 -22.96
C ASP A 665 38.67 -35.46 -22.54
N VAL A 666 38.26 -34.27 -22.99
CA VAL A 666 36.94 -33.69 -22.66
C VAL A 666 35.79 -34.33 -23.44
N ILE A 667 34.68 -34.63 -22.76
CA ILE A 667 33.39 -34.96 -23.38
C ILE A 667 32.44 -33.76 -23.22
N VAL A 668 32.05 -33.15 -24.34
CA VAL A 668 31.09 -32.04 -24.36
C VAL A 668 29.74 -32.53 -24.88
N ARG A 669 28.67 -32.31 -24.11
CA ARG A 669 27.28 -32.57 -24.53
C ARG A 669 26.58 -31.23 -24.72
N GLY A 670 26.06 -30.97 -25.92
CA GLY A 670 25.37 -29.71 -26.25
C GLY A 670 26.00 -29.01 -27.46
N THR A 671 25.77 -27.71 -27.55
CA THR A 671 26.29 -26.86 -28.64
C THR A 671 27.63 -26.25 -28.24
N VAL A 672 28.60 -26.27 -29.15
CA VAL A 672 29.89 -25.58 -29.01
C VAL A 672 29.90 -24.38 -29.96
N TYR A 673 29.99 -23.17 -29.41
CA TYR A 673 30.22 -21.95 -30.19
C TYR A 673 31.71 -21.61 -30.15
N ALA A 674 32.37 -21.62 -31.30
CA ALA A 674 33.76 -21.22 -31.46
C ALA A 674 33.87 -20.22 -32.63
N THR A 675 34.60 -19.13 -32.42
CA THR A 675 34.89 -18.15 -33.48
C THR A 675 36.00 -18.63 -34.42
N ASP A 676 36.88 -19.51 -33.92
CA ASP A 676 37.95 -20.16 -34.66
C ASP A 676 38.29 -21.51 -33.98
N GLY A 677 38.90 -22.44 -34.72
CA GLY A 677 39.30 -23.73 -34.17
C GLY A 677 39.92 -24.68 -35.19
N HIS A 678 40.75 -25.59 -34.69
CA HIS A 678 41.31 -26.70 -35.45
C HIS A 678 40.82 -28.04 -34.88
N PHE A 679 40.08 -28.79 -35.68
CA PHE A 679 39.73 -30.18 -35.35
C PHE A 679 40.78 -31.11 -35.98
N ARG A 680 41.39 -31.96 -35.16
CA ARG A 680 42.31 -33.01 -35.62
C ARG A 680 41.69 -34.36 -35.33
N GLY A 681 41.51 -35.19 -36.37
CA GLY A 681 40.88 -36.50 -36.25
C GLY A 681 39.61 -36.58 -37.10
N THR A 682 38.60 -37.29 -36.58
CA THR A 682 37.32 -37.49 -37.27
C THR A 682 36.27 -36.54 -36.71
N VAL A 683 35.45 -35.99 -37.61
CA VAL A 683 34.22 -35.29 -37.26
C VAL A 683 33.06 -36.13 -37.80
N ASP A 684 32.37 -36.84 -36.90
CA ASP A 684 31.20 -37.64 -37.25
C ASP A 684 29.93 -36.82 -36.96
N ALA A 685 29.17 -36.51 -38.01
CA ALA A 685 27.92 -35.75 -37.93
C ALA A 685 26.82 -36.41 -38.76
N THR A 686 25.57 -36.33 -38.30
CA THR A 686 24.41 -36.82 -39.08
C THR A 686 24.04 -35.87 -40.22
N ASP A 687 24.17 -34.56 -39.96
CA ASP A 687 24.00 -33.47 -40.91
C ASP A 687 24.96 -32.31 -40.56
N GLY A 688 25.09 -31.34 -41.46
CA GLY A 688 25.93 -30.16 -41.24
C GLY A 688 25.95 -29.23 -42.45
N ASN A 689 26.19 -27.94 -42.20
CA ASN A 689 26.42 -26.95 -43.24
C ASN A 689 27.81 -26.32 -43.05
N PHE A 690 28.61 -26.30 -44.12
CA PHE A 690 29.91 -25.65 -44.14
C PHE A 690 29.82 -24.41 -45.03
N ALA A 691 29.78 -23.23 -44.41
CA ALA A 691 29.81 -21.97 -45.14
C ALA A 691 31.28 -21.53 -45.32
N GLY A 692 31.76 -21.53 -46.56
CA GLY A 692 33.11 -21.09 -46.90
C GLY A 692 33.85 -22.04 -47.84
N THR A 693 35.18 -21.89 -47.90
CA THR A 693 36.02 -22.77 -48.73
C THR A 693 36.33 -24.05 -47.97
N VAL A 694 35.95 -25.19 -48.55
CA VAL A 694 36.28 -26.52 -48.01
C VAL A 694 37.41 -27.12 -48.85
N TYR A 695 38.57 -27.34 -48.23
CA TYR A 695 39.66 -28.10 -48.84
C TYR A 695 39.56 -29.56 -48.42
N ALA A 696 39.33 -30.44 -49.38
CA ALA A 696 39.28 -31.88 -49.16
C ALA A 696 40.16 -32.60 -50.17
N ALA A 697 41.02 -33.51 -49.70
CA ALA A 697 41.82 -34.36 -50.57
C ALA A 697 40.96 -35.40 -51.33
N LYS A 698 39.80 -35.77 -50.78
CA LYS A 698 38.85 -36.71 -51.36
C LYS A 698 37.44 -36.42 -50.86
N LEU A 699 36.49 -36.34 -51.78
CA LEU A 699 35.06 -36.36 -51.51
C LEU A 699 34.47 -37.65 -52.09
N VAL A 700 33.50 -38.26 -51.42
CA VAL A 700 32.88 -39.52 -51.84
C VAL A 700 31.35 -39.30 -51.94
N GLY A 701 30.78 -39.37 -53.15
CA GLY A 701 29.35 -39.18 -53.45
C GLY A 701 29.08 -38.37 -54.74
N ASP A 702 27.82 -38.29 -55.20
CA ASP A 702 27.41 -37.58 -56.43
C ASP A 702 27.05 -36.10 -56.15
N LEU A 703 27.69 -35.16 -56.84
CA LEU A 703 27.46 -33.71 -56.71
C LEU A 703 26.60 -33.11 -57.85
N ALA A 704 26.70 -33.61 -59.10
CA ALA A 704 25.82 -33.35 -60.27
C ALA A 704 26.24 -34.22 -61.49
N ASP A 705 25.31 -34.58 -62.40
CA ASP A 705 25.61 -35.29 -63.67
C ASP A 705 25.17 -34.44 -64.88
N PHE A 706 26.08 -34.21 -65.85
CA PHE A 706 25.89 -33.33 -67.00
C PHE A 706 26.04 -34.10 -68.31
N SER A 707 25.11 -33.91 -69.27
CA SER A 707 25.22 -34.52 -70.61
C SER A 707 25.21 -33.48 -71.75
N ILE A 708 26.03 -33.74 -72.78
CA ILE A 708 26.48 -32.83 -73.84
C ILE A 708 25.42 -32.69 -74.97
N ALA A 709 25.38 -31.51 -75.58
CA ALA A 709 24.52 -31.10 -76.71
C ALA A 709 24.34 -32.16 -77.81
N ARG A 710 23.10 -32.44 -78.19
CA ARG A 710 22.75 -33.33 -79.31
C ARG A 710 22.07 -32.52 -80.44
N THR A 711 22.41 -32.84 -81.69
CA THR A 711 21.72 -32.31 -82.88
C THR A 711 20.83 -33.41 -83.45
N LEU A 712 19.57 -33.10 -83.76
CA LEU A 712 18.64 -34.04 -84.39
C LEU A 712 18.13 -33.44 -85.70
N ASN A 713 18.41 -34.14 -86.80
CA ASN A 713 17.80 -33.86 -88.10
C ASN A 713 17.23 -35.17 -88.64
N ALA A 714 15.90 -35.24 -88.76
CA ALA A 714 15.19 -36.38 -89.31
C ALA A 714 14.13 -35.90 -90.30
N ARG A 715 14.09 -36.47 -91.50
CA ARG A 715 13.13 -36.13 -92.55
C ARG A 715 12.58 -37.40 -93.18
N GLU A 716 11.25 -37.54 -93.16
CA GLU A 716 10.56 -38.64 -93.84
C GLU A 716 9.58 -38.11 -94.87
N THR A 717 9.63 -38.67 -96.07
CA THR A 717 8.80 -38.28 -97.22
C THR A 717 7.81 -39.38 -97.57
N GLY A 718 6.60 -39.01 -97.99
CA GLY A 718 5.58 -39.97 -98.43
C GLY A 718 4.76 -40.56 -97.28
N VAL A 719 4.69 -39.87 -96.14
CA VAL A 719 3.88 -40.29 -95.00
C VAL A 719 2.41 -40.29 -95.42
N PRO A 720 1.72 -41.46 -95.46
CA PRO A 720 0.36 -41.56 -95.95
C PRO A 720 -0.62 -40.78 -95.06
N SER A 721 -1.83 -40.54 -95.58
CA SER A 721 -2.93 -39.90 -94.83
C SER A 721 -3.20 -40.66 -93.52
N GLY A 722 -3.21 -39.96 -92.40
CA GLY A 722 -3.37 -40.52 -91.05
C GLY A 722 -2.13 -41.26 -90.51
N GLY A 723 -1.02 -41.30 -91.25
CA GLY A 723 0.23 -41.94 -90.83
C GLY A 723 0.89 -41.19 -89.67
N VAL A 724 1.51 -41.94 -88.75
CA VAL A 724 2.28 -41.42 -87.62
C VAL A 724 3.74 -41.82 -87.78
N VAL A 725 4.64 -40.84 -87.74
CA VAL A 725 6.09 -41.05 -87.66
C VAL A 725 6.51 -40.99 -86.20
N THR A 726 7.23 -42.00 -85.71
CA THR A 726 7.73 -42.05 -84.32
C THR A 726 9.22 -42.34 -84.26
N GLY A 727 9.88 -41.90 -83.19
CA GLY A 727 11.30 -42.19 -82.95
C GLY A 727 11.78 -41.78 -81.56
N THR A 728 12.97 -42.24 -81.17
CA THR A 728 13.59 -41.89 -79.87
C THR A 728 14.55 -40.73 -80.04
N LEU A 729 14.39 -39.68 -79.22
CA LEU A 729 15.26 -38.51 -79.16
C LEU A 729 16.53 -38.81 -78.35
N PHE A 730 16.35 -39.30 -77.12
CA PHE A 730 17.41 -39.68 -76.19
C PHE A 730 16.81 -40.57 -75.10
N SER A 731 17.66 -41.15 -74.26
CA SER A 731 17.23 -41.93 -73.10
C SER A 731 17.83 -41.35 -71.83
N VAL A 732 17.06 -41.36 -70.74
CA VAL A 732 17.47 -40.89 -69.42
C VAL A 732 17.57 -42.07 -68.47
N ALA A 733 18.72 -42.27 -67.84
CA ALA A 733 18.88 -43.31 -66.81
C ALA A 733 18.03 -42.96 -65.57
N GLN A 734 17.33 -43.95 -65.04
CA GLN A 734 16.57 -43.84 -63.79
C GLN A 734 17.47 -44.03 -62.57
N ASP A 735 17.07 -43.45 -61.44
CA ASP A 735 17.64 -43.75 -60.13
C ASP A 735 16.70 -44.62 -59.30
N PRO A 736 17.17 -45.69 -58.64
CA PRO A 736 16.33 -46.49 -57.76
C PRO A 736 15.77 -45.69 -56.58
N GLY A 737 16.48 -44.67 -56.11
CA GLY A 737 16.16 -43.96 -54.87
C GLY A 737 15.25 -42.75 -55.01
N PHE A 738 15.02 -42.23 -56.23
CA PHE A 738 14.30 -40.95 -56.42
C PHE A 738 13.93 -40.64 -57.87
N ALA A 739 12.87 -39.83 -58.05
CA ALA A 739 12.51 -39.28 -59.36
C ALA A 739 13.49 -38.18 -59.79
N ARG A 740 13.81 -38.12 -61.07
CA ARG A 740 14.73 -37.15 -61.68
C ARG A 740 13.94 -36.07 -62.43
N LYS A 741 14.29 -34.79 -62.25
CA LYS A 741 13.82 -33.73 -63.14
C LYS A 741 14.74 -33.65 -64.34
N VAL A 742 14.15 -33.64 -65.52
CA VAL A 742 14.88 -33.49 -66.78
C VAL A 742 14.48 -32.15 -67.39
N SER A 743 15.45 -31.31 -67.65
CA SER A 743 15.28 -30.04 -68.35
C SER A 743 15.99 -30.10 -69.68
N VAL A 744 15.22 -29.99 -70.76
CA VAL A 744 15.76 -29.85 -72.11
C VAL A 744 15.76 -28.36 -72.46
N SER A 745 16.89 -27.85 -72.91
CA SER A 745 17.04 -26.46 -73.35
C SER A 745 17.64 -26.41 -74.76
N GLY A 746 17.14 -25.52 -75.61
CA GLY A 746 17.56 -25.40 -77.00
C GLY A 746 16.37 -25.35 -77.95
N SER A 747 16.61 -24.86 -79.18
CA SER A 747 15.53 -24.66 -80.16
C SER A 747 15.15 -25.98 -80.84
N PHE A 748 13.95 -26.45 -80.54
CA PHE A 748 13.33 -27.60 -81.19
C PHE A 748 12.29 -27.12 -82.19
N ILE A 749 12.37 -27.57 -83.45
CA ILE A 749 11.38 -27.26 -84.49
C ILE A 749 10.96 -28.56 -85.19
N ALA A 750 9.65 -28.83 -85.21
CA ALA A 750 9.07 -29.92 -85.97
C ALA A 750 7.97 -29.38 -86.88
N SER A 751 7.92 -29.87 -88.12
CA SER A 751 6.98 -29.40 -89.12
C SER A 751 6.51 -30.51 -90.06
N ILE A 752 5.28 -30.36 -90.55
CA ILE A 752 4.65 -31.23 -91.53
C ILE A 752 4.32 -30.38 -92.76
N THR A 753 4.79 -30.81 -93.92
CA THR A 753 4.50 -30.18 -95.20
C THR A 753 3.63 -31.12 -96.04
N ALA A 754 2.34 -30.79 -96.17
CA ALA A 754 1.37 -31.50 -97.01
C ALA A 754 0.33 -30.52 -97.56
N SER A 755 -0.21 -30.78 -98.76
CA SER A 755 -1.27 -29.97 -99.36
C SER A 755 -2.56 -30.08 -98.54
N GLY A 756 -3.04 -28.94 -98.00
CA GLY A 756 -4.25 -28.90 -97.15
C GLY A 756 -4.01 -29.11 -95.65
N ALA A 757 -2.76 -29.19 -95.19
CA ALA A 757 -2.39 -29.42 -93.79
C ALA A 757 -2.99 -28.39 -92.82
N GLY A 758 -3.83 -28.85 -91.88
CA GLY A 758 -4.36 -28.02 -90.80
C GLY A 758 -5.17 -28.81 -89.76
N THR A 759 -6.24 -29.47 -90.19
CA THR A 759 -7.16 -30.18 -89.27
C THR A 759 -6.67 -31.61 -89.01
N GLY A 760 -6.52 -31.99 -87.73
CA GLY A 760 -6.20 -33.36 -87.30
C GLY A 760 -4.72 -33.74 -87.23
N SER A 761 -3.79 -32.82 -87.54
CA SER A 761 -2.34 -33.08 -87.42
C SER A 761 -1.81 -32.75 -86.03
N TYR A 762 -0.86 -33.53 -85.51
CA TYR A 762 -0.22 -33.26 -84.22
C TYR A 762 1.26 -33.57 -84.21
N ILE A 763 1.97 -32.90 -83.30
CA ILE A 763 3.37 -33.15 -82.94
C ILE A 763 3.43 -33.32 -81.42
N ARG A 764 4.00 -34.43 -80.94
CA ARG A 764 4.08 -34.77 -79.52
C ARG A 764 5.48 -35.27 -79.15
N ILE A 765 6.00 -34.81 -78.03
CA ILE A 765 7.12 -35.41 -77.31
C ILE A 765 6.53 -36.22 -76.16
N MET A 766 6.95 -37.48 -76.06
CA MET A 766 6.37 -38.44 -75.14
C MET A 766 7.43 -39.08 -74.26
N VAL A 767 7.08 -39.24 -73.00
CA VAL A 767 7.89 -39.94 -71.99
C VAL A 767 6.96 -40.93 -71.30
N LEU A 768 7.30 -42.22 -71.36
CA LEU A 768 6.47 -43.30 -70.82
C LEU A 768 5.01 -43.25 -71.33
N GLY A 769 4.82 -42.86 -72.60
CA GLY A 769 3.50 -42.75 -73.23
C GLY A 769 2.70 -41.48 -72.89
N ALA A 770 3.17 -40.66 -71.94
CA ALA A 770 2.56 -39.37 -71.63
C ALA A 770 3.13 -38.25 -72.50
N VAL A 771 2.28 -37.35 -72.99
CA VAL A 771 2.73 -36.15 -73.71
C VAL A 771 3.33 -35.17 -72.72
N VAL A 772 4.60 -34.82 -72.91
CA VAL A 772 5.31 -33.84 -72.08
C VAL A 772 5.50 -32.48 -72.77
N ALA A 773 5.48 -32.46 -74.10
CA ALA A 773 5.54 -31.24 -74.91
C ALA A 773 4.95 -31.51 -76.30
N GLY A 774 4.51 -30.49 -77.02
CA GLY A 774 3.93 -30.64 -78.37
C GLY A 774 2.76 -29.71 -78.64
N ALA A 775 2.16 -29.84 -79.83
CA ALA A 775 0.99 -29.08 -80.25
C ALA A 775 0.15 -29.87 -81.27
N ASP A 776 -1.16 -29.61 -81.29
CA ASP A 776 -2.09 -30.09 -82.33
C ASP A 776 -2.05 -29.14 -83.54
N ALA A 777 -0.88 -29.07 -84.17
CA ALA A 777 -0.60 -28.17 -85.27
C ALA A 777 0.38 -28.80 -86.27
N LYS A 778 0.38 -28.29 -87.51
CA LYS A 778 1.33 -28.66 -88.56
C LYS A 778 2.77 -28.22 -88.29
N THR A 779 2.98 -27.34 -87.31
CA THR A 779 4.32 -26.86 -86.92
C THR A 779 4.33 -26.62 -85.42
N TRP A 780 5.39 -27.05 -84.76
CA TRP A 780 5.64 -26.82 -83.35
C TRP A 780 7.09 -26.40 -83.14
N SER A 781 7.30 -25.35 -82.34
CA SER A 781 8.61 -24.91 -81.91
C SER A 781 8.64 -24.70 -80.40
N SER A 782 9.76 -25.02 -79.75
CA SER A 782 10.01 -24.73 -78.33
C SER A 782 11.47 -24.38 -78.08
N GLU A 783 11.74 -23.49 -77.12
CA GLU A 783 13.11 -23.18 -76.64
C GLU A 783 13.58 -24.12 -75.51
N GLY A 784 12.70 -25.01 -75.08
CA GLY A 784 12.98 -26.02 -74.07
C GLY A 784 11.71 -26.66 -73.53
N PHE A 785 11.84 -27.72 -72.76
CA PHE A 785 10.74 -28.34 -72.04
C PHE A 785 11.28 -29.14 -70.86
N THR A 786 10.48 -29.26 -69.81
CA THR A 786 10.86 -30.00 -68.60
C THR A 786 9.86 -31.09 -68.30
N PHE A 787 10.34 -32.24 -67.84
CA PHE A 787 9.51 -33.35 -67.42
C PHE A 787 10.17 -34.11 -66.28
N MET A 788 9.39 -34.98 -65.63
CA MET A 788 9.88 -35.86 -64.57
C MET A 788 10.05 -37.27 -65.10
N VAL A 789 11.15 -37.91 -64.70
CA VAL A 789 11.37 -39.34 -64.84
C VAL A 789 11.23 -39.97 -63.45
N PRO A 790 10.28 -40.90 -63.22
CA PRO A 790 10.09 -41.50 -61.91
C PRO A 790 11.30 -42.34 -61.48
N ALA A 791 11.39 -42.60 -60.17
CA ALA A 791 12.38 -43.53 -59.61
C ALA A 791 12.22 -44.93 -60.25
N GLY A 792 13.33 -45.61 -60.49
CA GLY A 792 13.35 -46.91 -61.13
C GLY A 792 14.74 -47.36 -61.53
N THR A 793 14.83 -48.50 -62.21
CA THR A 793 16.08 -49.06 -62.73
C THR A 793 15.99 -49.21 -64.24
N GLY A 794 16.95 -48.66 -64.97
CA GLY A 794 17.01 -48.73 -66.44
C GLY A 794 17.02 -47.37 -67.12
N ASN A 795 16.79 -47.35 -68.43
CA ASN A 795 16.79 -46.14 -69.27
C ASN A 795 15.38 -45.85 -69.78
N VAL A 796 14.87 -44.65 -69.50
CA VAL A 796 13.56 -44.19 -70.01
C VAL A 796 13.78 -43.46 -71.33
N PRO A 797 13.23 -43.96 -72.46
CA PRO A 797 13.33 -43.28 -73.74
C PRO A 797 12.37 -42.09 -73.80
N VAL A 798 12.89 -40.97 -74.27
CA VAL A 798 12.13 -39.78 -74.66
C VAL A 798 11.90 -39.88 -76.16
N THR A 799 10.65 -39.91 -76.58
CA THR A 799 10.25 -40.20 -77.96
C THR A 799 9.46 -39.05 -78.57
N PHE A 800 9.37 -39.00 -79.89
CA PHE A 800 8.47 -38.10 -80.60
C PHE A 800 7.43 -38.90 -81.39
N ALA A 801 6.27 -38.28 -81.63
CA ALA A 801 5.26 -38.74 -82.57
C ALA A 801 4.71 -37.57 -83.38
N ILE A 802 4.65 -37.73 -84.69
CA ILE A 802 4.13 -36.73 -85.62
C ILE A 802 3.10 -37.37 -86.54
N ASN A 803 1.86 -36.87 -86.49
CA ASN A 803 0.75 -37.38 -87.29
C ASN A 803 0.42 -36.44 -88.46
N ASN A 804 0.34 -37.02 -89.66
CA ASN A 804 -0.18 -36.34 -90.83
C ASN A 804 -1.72 -36.48 -90.90
N GLY A 805 -2.45 -35.48 -90.43
CA GLY A 805 -3.91 -35.54 -90.29
C GLY A 805 -4.73 -35.30 -91.56
N VAL A 806 -4.10 -35.20 -92.75
CA VAL A 806 -4.79 -34.85 -94.00
C VAL A 806 -4.83 -35.98 -95.03
N ASN A 807 -5.82 -35.91 -95.92
CA ASN A 807 -6.14 -36.89 -96.98
C ASN A 807 -5.10 -37.00 -98.12
N ALA A 808 -3.88 -36.48 -97.96
CA ALA A 808 -2.82 -36.52 -98.96
C ALA A 808 -1.46 -36.90 -98.35
N PRO A 809 -0.59 -37.63 -99.07
CA PRO A 809 0.76 -37.93 -98.61
C PRO A 809 1.56 -36.66 -98.31
N GLY A 810 2.28 -36.66 -97.19
CA GLY A 810 3.04 -35.50 -96.69
C GLY A 810 4.53 -35.79 -96.51
N THR A 811 5.29 -34.72 -96.26
CA THR A 811 6.67 -34.79 -95.74
C THR A 811 6.70 -34.33 -94.30
N VAL A 812 7.23 -35.15 -93.41
CA VAL A 812 7.48 -34.80 -92.01
C VAL A 812 8.96 -34.45 -91.86
N THR A 813 9.25 -33.29 -91.27
CA THR A 813 10.61 -32.85 -90.98
C THR A 813 10.73 -32.47 -89.51
N ILE A 814 11.74 -33.03 -88.85
CA ILE A 814 12.16 -32.65 -87.51
C ILE A 814 13.58 -32.12 -87.62
N SER A 815 13.77 -30.89 -87.17
CA SER A 815 15.07 -30.24 -87.15
C SER A 815 15.22 -29.53 -85.80
N SER A 816 16.24 -29.87 -85.04
CA SER A 816 16.65 -29.08 -83.89
C SER A 816 18.00 -28.42 -84.15
N ALA A 817 18.11 -27.15 -83.79
CA ALA A 817 19.41 -26.56 -83.49
C ALA A 817 19.83 -27.11 -82.11
N SER A 818 21.10 -27.48 -81.95
CA SER A 818 21.69 -28.12 -80.75
C SER A 818 20.90 -27.92 -79.43
N TYR A 819 20.44 -29.03 -78.82
CA TYR A 819 19.77 -28.99 -77.51
C TYR A 819 20.58 -29.69 -76.42
N ASN A 820 20.50 -29.17 -75.20
CA ASN A 820 21.14 -29.72 -73.99
C ASN A 820 20.11 -30.40 -73.11
N VAL A 821 20.51 -31.50 -72.46
CA VAL A 821 19.68 -32.24 -71.51
C VAL A 821 20.34 -32.19 -70.13
N PHE A 822 19.66 -31.56 -69.19
CA PHE A 822 20.06 -31.49 -67.78
C PHE A 822 19.22 -32.46 -66.96
N VAL A 823 19.89 -33.28 -66.15
CA VAL A 823 19.25 -34.24 -65.25
C VAL A 823 19.63 -33.89 -63.82
N SER A 824 18.66 -33.58 -62.97
CA SER A 824 18.92 -33.23 -61.58
C SER A 824 17.99 -33.96 -60.61
N ARG A 825 18.48 -34.13 -59.38
CA ARG A 825 17.73 -34.78 -58.29
C ARG A 825 16.63 -33.90 -57.69
N ASN A 826 16.59 -32.59 -57.95
CA ASN A 826 15.42 -31.75 -57.68
C ASN A 826 15.54 -30.30 -58.19
N ALA A 827 14.37 -29.70 -58.38
CA ALA A 827 14.11 -28.44 -59.05
C ALA A 827 14.30 -27.19 -58.16
N SER A 828 15.52 -26.84 -57.74
CA SER A 828 15.73 -25.52 -57.09
C SER A 828 17.18 -25.12 -56.80
N VAL A 829 18.17 -25.95 -57.11
CA VAL A 829 19.57 -25.63 -56.85
C VAL A 829 20.30 -25.67 -58.17
N ILE A 830 20.97 -24.56 -58.51
CA ILE A 830 21.56 -24.17 -59.81
C ILE A 830 20.65 -23.15 -60.52
N SER A 831 20.79 -21.89 -60.10
CA SER A 831 20.57 -20.69 -60.92
C SER A 831 21.85 -20.34 -61.65
#